data_AF-A0A6I9HLZ9-F1
#
_entry.id   AF-A0A6I9HLZ9-F1
#
_cell.length_a   1.000
_cell.length_b   1.000
_cell.length_c   1.000
_cell.angle_alpha   90.00
_cell.angle_beta   90.00
_cell.angle_gamma   90.00
#
_symmetry.space_group_name_H-M   'P 1'
#
loop_
_entity.id
_entity.type
_entity.pdbx_description
1 polymer ?
#
loop_
_entity_poly.entity_id
_entity_poly.type
_entity_poly.pdbx_seq_one_letter_code
_entity_poly.pdbx_strand_id
1 'polypeptide(L)'
;MVKMVSHRELIALIVQQLNKFNPENQSLEDFLNETAMMLQTLNVTEEKFVLDTLAGCTEYKSMLDVVVNAFYVQDGRYCPISERNLYMVICYLATFQLEEIGLQHFSRIVKSLDTAKMQQFLRFFFNDLYLNTWIKDEWSHIYDSVYVKENLIDPLLRWQPKVQQLIEKLTDKLSNRSSTVKTSRVTQPKEFNLTVPKPRAIPPPSPAPLPVLPKRQPVPPSIYKPPKERKQLEEIKTKNIQKAKDLLLEANTNQFRCATIKPEKRENIHDSMESKPVFKAQKIQSKIDNIPIKLNTAAILREGALYQRKLEEELKRVENLQQGAGDSSEFLEWQKQMRGKDVEDQLAEIECRRLQGKLSYEEAVLAHQNVIQENKKKADLLREEKAELMHLYAEKRLQEQKEMKELVEQVMEGHKNVKQVKEKIQEYKQQIVQQVCEETGELLRQALEEQEEKNRKRYELIQQIRAIESTPSIRHKFVDLTETGGHGLFGEMSVVELRERLALLKEAQKAAEEEKRDQIIHEKQAKEQLILDKLDQISQFRAELGRAAAFKQEEKKKSQPVERPMKDERILNLQKKIVERTMERKKQEGLLKISPQKTRIVSSKDSFQRNHWKELEESRERQFRMLQHGFMDREAVQKRELIAAARTGAKSCILRSDLK
;
A
#
# COMPACT_ATOMS: atom_id res chain seq x y z
N MET A 1 14.35 41.53 14.40
CA MET A 1 13.19 40.72 14.83
C MET A 1 13.66 39.28 14.94
N VAL A 2 13.67 38.69 16.14
CA VAL A 2 13.88 37.25 16.28
C VAL A 2 12.65 36.53 15.71
N LYS A 3 12.83 35.42 14.99
CA LYS A 3 11.70 34.58 14.57
C LYS A 3 11.25 33.79 15.80
N MET A 4 10.03 34.00 16.28
CA MET A 4 9.42 33.09 17.24
C MET A 4 9.35 31.70 16.62
N VAL A 5 9.99 30.72 17.27
CA VAL A 5 9.98 29.33 16.83
C VAL A 5 8.61 28.73 17.13
N SER A 6 8.07 27.89 16.24
CA SER A 6 6.74 27.33 16.48
C SER A 6 6.77 26.30 17.61
N HIS A 7 5.70 26.20 18.39
CA HIS A 7 5.58 25.20 19.47
C HIS A 7 5.87 23.75 18.99
N ARG A 8 5.57 23.45 17.72
CA ARG A 8 5.89 22.17 17.08
C ARG A 8 7.40 21.96 16.93
N GLU A 9 8.15 23.00 16.56
CA GLU A 9 9.61 22.94 16.41
C GLU A 9 10.29 22.86 17.79
N LEU A 10 9.82 23.60 18.79
CA LEU A 10 10.30 23.48 20.19
C LEU A 10 10.13 22.05 20.72
N ILE A 11 8.95 21.44 20.52
CA ILE A 11 8.70 20.06 20.95
C ILE A 11 9.48 19.03 20.11
N ALA A 12 9.69 19.30 18.82
CA ALA A 12 10.58 18.47 18.00
C ALA A 12 12.03 18.51 18.50
N LEU A 13 12.52 19.67 18.97
CA LEU A 13 13.84 19.79 19.60
C LEU A 13 13.90 19.02 20.92
N ILE A 14 12.94 19.20 21.83
CA ILE A 14 12.86 18.45 23.11
C ILE A 14 12.92 16.94 22.84
N VAL A 15 12.06 16.43 21.96
CA VAL A 15 12.03 15.00 21.58
C VAL A 15 13.35 14.56 20.93
N GLN A 16 13.99 15.41 20.11
CA GLN A 16 15.28 15.08 19.50
C GLN A 16 16.41 14.97 20.53
N GLN A 17 16.43 15.79 21.58
CA GLN A 17 17.45 15.69 22.64
C GLN A 17 17.15 14.49 23.58
N LEU A 18 15.88 14.25 23.96
CA LEU A 18 15.49 13.03 24.71
C LEU A 18 15.81 11.74 23.96
N ASN A 19 15.84 11.75 22.63
CA ASN A 19 16.27 10.61 21.81
C ASN A 19 17.79 10.40 21.78
N LYS A 20 18.61 11.35 22.26
CA LYS A 20 20.07 11.23 22.41
C LYS A 20 20.50 10.90 23.84
N PHE A 21 19.73 11.36 24.83
CA PHE A 21 20.07 11.20 26.24
C PHE A 21 20.14 9.73 26.66
N ASN A 22 21.27 9.31 27.20
CA ASN A 22 21.50 7.95 27.69
C ASN A 22 21.96 8.04 29.16
N PRO A 23 21.09 7.74 30.14
CA PRO A 23 21.36 7.98 31.57
C PRO A 23 22.49 7.08 32.14
N GLU A 24 22.91 6.05 31.41
CA GLU A 24 24.07 5.21 31.77
C GLU A 24 25.42 5.85 31.37
N ASN A 25 25.42 6.87 30.51
CA ASN A 25 26.63 7.40 29.85
C ASN A 25 26.86 8.91 30.01
N GLN A 26 25.86 9.68 30.45
CA GLN A 26 25.93 11.14 30.58
C GLN A 26 25.14 11.60 31.81
N SER A 27 25.68 12.56 32.58
CA SER A 27 24.94 13.14 33.71
C SER A 27 23.82 14.06 33.21
N LEU A 28 22.82 14.30 34.05
CA LEU A 28 21.72 15.21 33.72
C LEU A 28 22.21 16.66 33.59
N GLU A 29 23.13 17.09 34.46
CA GLU A 29 23.67 18.45 34.45
C GLU A 29 24.53 18.70 33.20
N ASP A 30 25.42 17.76 32.84
CA ASP A 30 26.23 17.87 31.61
C ASP A 30 25.36 17.90 30.36
N PHE A 31 24.33 17.04 30.30
CA PHE A 31 23.38 17.01 29.19
C PHE A 31 22.58 18.31 29.06
N LEU A 32 22.05 18.84 30.18
CA LEU A 32 21.32 20.11 30.16
C LEU A 32 22.24 21.27 29.73
N ASN A 33 23.47 21.32 30.24
CA ASN A 33 24.47 22.31 29.82
C ASN A 33 24.83 22.20 28.32
N GLU A 34 25.06 21.00 27.79
CA GLU A 34 25.26 20.78 26.35
C GLU A 34 24.05 21.22 25.51
N THR A 35 22.83 20.95 25.97
CA THR A 35 21.64 21.43 25.27
C THR A 35 21.50 22.95 25.33
N ALA A 36 21.74 23.60 26.47
CA ALA A 36 21.75 25.07 26.57
C ALA A 36 22.78 25.69 25.59
N MET A 37 23.99 25.13 25.50
CA MET A 37 25.00 25.57 24.52
C MET A 37 24.55 25.44 23.06
N MET A 38 23.74 24.43 22.72
CA MET A 38 23.09 24.32 21.39
C MET A 38 21.90 25.28 21.21
N LEU A 39 21.22 25.66 22.29
CA LEU A 39 19.97 26.43 22.27
C LEU A 39 20.16 27.96 22.33
N GLN A 40 21.40 28.46 22.47
CA GLN A 40 21.78 29.89 22.46
C GLN A 40 21.24 30.76 21.29
N THR A 41 20.63 30.14 20.28
CA THR A 41 20.00 30.83 19.13
C THR A 41 18.51 31.14 19.31
N LEU A 42 17.91 30.68 20.41
CA LEU A 42 16.49 30.87 20.77
C LEU A 42 16.29 32.10 21.67
N ASN A 43 15.02 32.46 21.92
CA ASN A 43 14.69 33.43 22.95
C ASN A 43 14.87 32.80 24.34
N VAL A 44 15.37 33.55 25.33
CA VAL A 44 15.63 33.08 26.72
C VAL A 44 14.39 32.41 27.37
N THR A 45 13.17 32.82 27.00
CA THR A 45 11.92 32.21 27.45
C THR A 45 11.59 30.88 26.77
N GLU A 46 12.00 30.70 25.51
CA GLU A 46 11.84 29.46 24.74
C GLU A 46 12.92 28.44 25.14
N GLU A 47 14.16 28.91 25.38
CA GLU A 47 15.27 28.15 25.94
C GLU A 47 14.93 27.56 27.31
N LYS A 48 14.49 28.38 28.26
CA LYS A 48 14.06 27.91 29.60
C LYS A 48 12.95 26.87 29.49
N PHE A 49 11.88 27.14 28.75
CA PHE A 49 10.81 26.16 28.54
C PHE A 49 11.33 24.81 27.99
N VAL A 50 12.31 24.82 27.08
CA VAL A 50 12.93 23.58 26.57
C VAL A 50 13.78 22.88 27.63
N LEU A 51 14.57 23.62 28.43
CA LEU A 51 15.40 23.04 29.50
C LEU A 51 14.56 22.51 30.66
N ASP A 52 13.59 23.28 31.15
CA ASP A 52 12.69 22.92 32.25
C ASP A 52 11.87 21.66 31.91
N THR A 53 11.38 21.56 30.65
CA THR A 53 10.67 20.35 30.18
C THR A 53 11.59 19.17 29.94
N LEU A 54 12.86 19.37 29.53
CA LEU A 54 13.84 18.30 29.42
C LEU A 54 14.19 17.72 30.80
N ALA A 55 14.48 18.58 31.78
CA ALA A 55 14.74 18.18 33.17
C ALA A 55 13.56 17.36 33.72
N GLY A 56 12.35 17.93 33.72
CA GLY A 56 11.17 17.25 34.24
C GLY A 56 10.81 15.94 33.51
N CYS A 57 11.04 15.83 32.19
CA CYS A 57 10.85 14.57 31.46
C CYS A 57 11.87 13.49 31.81
N THR A 58 13.02 13.85 32.38
CA THR A 58 14.05 12.90 32.85
C THR A 58 13.94 12.57 34.34
N GLU A 59 13.58 13.54 35.19
CA GLU A 59 13.32 13.36 36.62
C GLU A 59 12.11 12.45 36.87
N TYR A 60 10.94 12.81 36.32
CA TYR A 60 9.70 12.08 36.53
C TYR A 60 9.54 10.88 35.58
N LYS A 61 10.63 10.46 34.93
CA LYS A 61 10.62 9.46 33.85
C LYS A 61 9.95 8.14 34.25
N SER A 62 10.21 7.63 35.45
CA SER A 62 9.61 6.37 35.95
C SER A 62 8.09 6.44 36.00
N MET A 63 7.55 7.57 36.48
CA MET A 63 6.11 7.81 36.66
C MET A 63 5.40 8.11 35.34
N LEU A 64 6.06 8.82 34.42
CA LEU A 64 5.60 9.06 33.05
C LEU A 64 5.64 7.76 32.20
N ASP A 65 6.66 6.92 32.41
CA ASP A 65 6.83 5.64 31.72
C ASP A 65 5.66 4.68 31.99
N VAL A 66 5.07 4.69 33.20
CA VAL A 66 3.84 3.93 33.54
C VAL A 66 2.73 4.24 32.53
N VAL A 67 2.33 5.52 32.43
CA VAL A 67 1.22 5.96 31.56
C VAL A 67 1.52 5.69 30.09
N VAL A 68 2.74 6.01 29.63
CA VAL A 68 3.09 5.85 28.22
C VAL A 68 3.22 4.37 27.82
N ASN A 69 3.75 3.50 28.69
CA ASN A 69 3.80 2.06 28.42
C ASN A 69 2.38 1.46 28.32
N ALA A 70 1.47 1.82 29.25
CA ALA A 70 0.08 1.35 29.18
C ALA A 70 -0.69 1.89 27.97
N PHE A 71 -0.42 3.14 27.54
CA PHE A 71 -0.95 3.66 26.28
C PHE A 71 -0.59 2.75 25.11
N TYR A 72 0.69 2.39 24.93
CA TYR A 72 1.12 1.48 23.85
C TYR A 72 0.51 0.07 23.93
N VAL A 73 0.19 -0.43 25.13
CA VAL A 73 -0.48 -1.73 25.34
C VAL A 73 -1.98 -1.69 25.00
N GLN A 74 -2.66 -0.56 25.22
CA GLN A 74 -4.09 -0.40 24.99
C GLN A 74 -4.39 0.27 23.64
N ASP A 75 -4.51 1.60 23.60
CA ASP A 75 -4.93 2.38 22.43
C ASP A 75 -3.79 2.62 21.40
N GLY A 76 -2.54 2.67 21.87
CA GLY A 76 -1.35 3.07 21.12
C GLY A 76 -0.69 1.97 20.27
N ARG A 77 -1.31 0.80 20.09
CA ARG A 77 -0.72 -0.37 19.40
C ARG A 77 -0.26 -0.11 17.97
N TYR A 78 -0.80 0.91 17.31
CA TYR A 78 -0.45 1.33 15.95
C TYR A 78 0.43 2.59 15.90
N CYS A 79 0.74 3.19 17.04
CA CYS A 79 1.70 4.29 17.14
C CYS A 79 3.13 3.75 17.03
N PRO A 80 4.06 4.44 16.34
CA PRO A 80 5.45 3.99 16.26
C PRO A 80 6.17 4.24 17.59
N ILE A 81 7.09 3.34 17.97
CA ILE A 81 7.90 3.44 19.20
C ILE A 81 8.83 4.67 19.16
N SER A 82 9.22 5.14 17.96
CA SER A 82 10.00 6.38 17.77
C SER A 82 9.29 7.66 18.23
N GLU A 83 7.98 7.60 18.51
CA GLU A 83 7.19 8.71 19.04
C GLU A 83 6.96 8.60 20.56
N ARG A 84 7.55 7.59 21.24
CA ARG A 84 7.39 7.40 22.69
C ARG A 84 7.74 8.66 23.48
N ASN A 85 8.86 9.30 23.14
CA ASN A 85 9.31 10.53 23.80
C ASN A 85 8.40 11.75 23.49
N LEU A 86 7.62 11.75 22.41
CA LEU A 86 6.57 12.76 22.19
C LEU A 86 5.42 12.60 23.18
N TYR A 87 4.99 11.35 23.44
CA TYR A 87 3.96 11.07 24.44
C TYR A 87 4.45 11.31 25.86
N MET A 88 5.73 11.04 26.17
CA MET A 88 6.35 11.42 27.47
C MET A 88 6.28 12.93 27.72
N VAL A 89 6.70 13.75 26.74
CA VAL A 89 6.66 15.22 26.85
C VAL A 89 5.23 15.74 27.00
N ILE A 90 4.27 15.19 26.25
CA ILE A 90 2.86 15.59 26.36
C ILE A 90 2.21 15.10 27.66
N CYS A 91 2.66 13.98 28.22
CA CYS A 91 2.28 13.53 29.55
C CYS A 91 2.79 14.49 30.63
N TYR A 92 4.09 14.82 30.63
CA TYR A 92 4.71 15.78 31.57
C TYR A 92 4.04 17.17 31.52
N LEU A 93 3.79 17.69 30.31
CA LEU A 93 3.08 18.95 30.09
C LEU A 93 1.61 18.91 30.55
N ALA A 94 1.01 17.73 30.66
CA ALA A 94 -0.36 17.54 31.12
C ALA A 94 -0.46 17.28 32.63
N THR A 95 0.54 16.66 33.25
CA THR A 95 0.58 16.40 34.70
C THR A 95 1.05 17.61 35.50
N PHE A 96 2.18 18.22 35.13
CA PHE A 96 2.84 19.24 35.95
C PHE A 96 2.56 20.64 35.42
N GLN A 97 2.93 20.92 34.18
CA GLN A 97 2.91 22.30 33.65
C GLN A 97 1.50 22.76 33.18
N LEU A 98 0.46 21.93 33.29
CA LEU A 98 -0.89 22.28 32.83
C LEU A 98 -1.54 23.40 33.66
N GLU A 99 -1.25 23.45 34.96
CA GLU A 99 -1.72 24.50 35.89
C GLU A 99 -0.93 25.81 35.65
N GLU A 100 0.39 25.72 35.46
CA GLU A 100 1.31 26.86 35.28
C GLU A 100 1.17 27.55 33.91
N ILE A 101 1.22 26.77 32.83
CA ILE A 101 1.14 27.24 31.44
C ILE A 101 -0.31 27.51 31.02
N GLY A 102 -1.25 26.81 31.65
CA GLY A 102 -2.68 26.95 31.44
C GLY A 102 -3.20 26.33 30.13
N LEU A 103 -4.44 25.84 30.18
CA LEU A 103 -5.14 25.16 29.08
C LEU A 103 -5.05 25.90 27.73
N GLN A 104 -5.04 27.24 27.70
CA GLN A 104 -4.99 27.99 26.43
C GLN A 104 -3.67 27.80 25.67
N HIS A 105 -2.54 27.80 26.37
CA HIS A 105 -1.22 27.60 25.76
C HIS A 105 -0.97 26.11 25.51
N PHE A 106 -1.32 25.22 26.45
CA PHE A 106 -1.36 23.77 26.22
C PHE A 106 -2.19 23.41 24.97
N SER A 107 -3.33 24.08 24.75
CA SER A 107 -4.15 23.88 23.56
C SER A 107 -3.49 24.39 22.27
N ARG A 108 -2.63 25.42 22.32
CA ARG A 108 -1.82 25.85 21.15
C ARG A 108 -0.75 24.82 20.81
N ILE A 109 -0.04 24.31 21.83
CA ILE A 109 0.91 23.20 21.73
C ILE A 109 0.23 22.00 21.06
N VAL A 110 -0.84 21.47 21.63
CA VAL A 110 -1.54 20.27 21.15
C VAL A 110 -2.09 20.46 19.72
N LYS A 111 -2.62 21.65 19.39
CA LYS A 111 -3.12 21.97 18.03
C LYS A 111 -2.01 22.16 16.99
N SER A 112 -0.74 22.30 17.40
CA SER A 112 0.42 22.41 16.49
C SER A 112 1.01 21.05 16.10
N LEU A 113 0.70 20.01 16.89
CA LEU A 113 1.11 18.62 16.68
C LEU A 113 0.08 17.85 15.82
N ASP A 114 0.30 16.56 15.62
CA ASP A 114 -0.62 15.70 14.87
C ASP A 114 -1.95 15.53 15.64
N THR A 115 -3.01 16.10 15.08
CA THR A 115 -4.35 16.11 15.67
C THR A 115 -4.93 14.72 15.93
N ALA A 116 -4.55 13.70 15.15
CA ALA A 116 -5.06 12.34 15.36
C ALA A 116 -4.38 11.68 16.57
N LYS A 117 -3.05 11.77 16.64
CA LYS A 117 -2.23 11.19 17.72
C LYS A 117 -2.51 11.83 19.06
N MET A 118 -2.64 13.16 19.09
CA MET A 118 -2.98 13.88 20.32
C MET A 118 -4.42 13.60 20.77
N GLN A 119 -5.37 13.41 19.84
CA GLN A 119 -6.75 13.02 20.18
C GLN A 119 -6.79 11.62 20.81
N GLN A 120 -6.02 10.66 20.28
CA GLN A 120 -5.91 9.32 20.86
C GLN A 120 -5.25 9.34 22.24
N PHE A 121 -4.08 9.97 22.38
CA PHE A 121 -3.33 9.99 23.63
C PHE A 121 -4.07 10.74 24.76
N LEU A 122 -4.63 11.92 24.48
CA LEU A 122 -5.36 12.68 25.50
C LEU A 122 -6.67 11.99 25.92
N ARG A 123 -7.35 11.29 25.00
CA ARG A 123 -8.53 10.47 25.32
C ARG A 123 -8.20 9.27 26.20
N PHE A 124 -7.03 8.65 25.98
CA PHE A 124 -6.53 7.60 26.86
C PHE A 124 -6.17 8.15 28.26
N PHE A 125 -5.40 9.24 28.31
CA PHE A 125 -4.85 9.74 29.58
C PHE A 125 -5.90 10.43 30.46
N PHE A 126 -6.78 11.28 29.90
CA PHE A 126 -7.87 11.93 30.63
C PHE A 126 -9.14 11.07 30.70
N ASN A 127 -8.98 9.77 30.95
CA ASN A 127 -10.07 8.84 31.23
C ASN A 127 -10.21 8.66 32.75
N ASP A 128 -11.35 9.09 33.30
CA ASP A 128 -11.65 9.05 34.74
C ASP A 128 -11.43 7.67 35.36
N LEU A 129 -11.78 6.61 34.62
CA LEU A 129 -11.63 5.24 35.09
C LEU A 129 -10.16 4.87 35.29
N TYR A 130 -9.29 5.28 34.36
CA TYR A 130 -7.86 4.96 34.44
C TYR A 130 -7.15 5.85 35.47
N LEU A 131 -7.51 7.13 35.55
CA LEU A 131 -6.97 8.07 36.53
C LEU A 131 -7.32 7.69 37.97
N ASN A 132 -8.55 7.24 38.25
CA ASN A 132 -8.98 6.91 39.62
C ASN A 132 -8.63 5.49 40.09
N THR A 133 -8.25 4.60 39.15
CA THR A 133 -7.80 3.23 39.46
C THR A 133 -6.31 3.08 39.16
N TRP A 134 -5.97 2.28 38.16
CA TRP A 134 -4.62 1.77 37.89
C TRP A 134 -3.53 2.85 37.79
N ILE A 135 -3.78 4.03 37.19
CA ILE A 135 -2.76 5.09 37.11
C ILE A 135 -2.40 5.60 38.52
N LYS A 136 -3.41 5.88 39.35
CA LYS A 136 -3.23 6.29 40.74
C LYS A 136 -2.56 5.20 41.58
N ASP A 137 -2.97 3.95 41.38
CA ASP A 137 -2.45 2.82 42.15
C ASP A 137 -0.95 2.58 41.85
N GLU A 138 -0.55 2.54 40.57
CA GLU A 138 0.87 2.42 40.17
C GLU A 138 1.69 3.66 40.56
N TRP A 139 1.14 4.87 40.45
CA TRP A 139 1.82 6.08 40.93
C TRP A 139 2.02 6.05 42.45
N SER A 140 1.11 5.43 43.21
CA SER A 140 1.26 5.20 44.66
C SER A 140 2.29 4.12 45.03
N HIS A 141 2.84 3.39 44.06
CA HIS A 141 4.04 2.55 44.24
C HIS A 141 5.35 3.33 44.05
N ILE A 142 5.31 4.56 43.51
CA ILE A 142 6.48 5.42 43.25
C ILE A 142 6.55 6.59 44.24
N TYR A 143 5.40 7.19 44.57
CA TYR A 143 5.25 8.32 45.48
C TYR A 143 4.17 8.02 46.53
N ASP A 144 4.12 8.79 47.63
CA ASP A 144 3.07 8.61 48.64
C ASP A 144 1.67 8.78 48.05
N SER A 145 0.80 7.80 48.35
CA SER A 145 -0.63 7.78 48.08
C SER A 145 -1.39 9.10 48.32
N VAL A 146 -1.04 9.85 49.38
CA VAL A 146 -1.66 11.16 49.69
C VAL A 146 -1.20 12.19 48.66
N TYR A 147 0.12 12.32 48.48
CA TYR A 147 0.73 13.22 47.50
C TYR A 147 0.23 12.97 46.06
N VAL A 148 0.18 11.69 45.65
CA VAL A 148 -0.30 11.26 44.33
C VAL A 148 -1.75 11.70 44.11
N LYS A 149 -2.61 11.49 45.11
CA LYS A 149 -4.01 11.89 45.01
C LYS A 149 -4.14 13.41 44.91
N GLU A 150 -3.62 14.14 45.89
CA GLU A 150 -3.89 15.57 46.05
C GLU A 150 -3.15 16.47 45.05
N ASN A 151 -1.93 16.11 44.65
CA ASN A 151 -1.08 16.95 43.78
C ASN A 151 -0.99 16.48 42.33
N LEU A 152 -1.38 15.23 42.00
CA LEU A 152 -1.34 14.71 40.63
C LEU A 152 -2.75 14.39 40.10
N ILE A 153 -3.50 13.53 40.79
CA ILE A 153 -4.80 13.02 40.29
C ILE A 153 -5.91 14.06 40.39
N ASP A 154 -6.09 14.70 41.55
CA ASP A 154 -7.17 15.68 41.76
C ASP A 154 -7.02 16.91 40.82
N PRO A 155 -5.81 17.44 40.52
CA PRO A 155 -5.61 18.44 39.46
C PRO A 155 -5.95 17.93 38.05
N LEU A 156 -5.56 16.71 37.67
CA LEU A 156 -5.91 16.12 36.37
C LEU A 156 -7.43 16.00 36.20
N LEU A 157 -8.14 15.54 37.23
CA LEU A 157 -9.61 15.46 37.24
C LEU A 157 -10.27 16.86 37.19
N ARG A 158 -9.68 17.87 37.84
CA ARG A 158 -10.12 19.28 37.77
C ARG A 158 -9.94 19.91 36.38
N TRP A 159 -8.99 19.43 35.58
CA TRP A 159 -8.78 19.86 34.20
C TRP A 159 -9.48 18.98 33.15
N GLN A 160 -9.80 17.72 33.47
CA GLN A 160 -10.51 16.75 32.62
C GLN A 160 -11.66 17.35 31.78
N PRO A 161 -12.63 18.11 32.31
CA PRO A 161 -13.80 18.49 31.50
C PRO A 161 -13.44 19.56 30.47
N LYS A 162 -12.39 20.34 30.73
CA LYS A 162 -11.84 21.32 29.81
C LYS A 162 -10.94 20.67 28.74
N VAL A 163 -10.29 19.55 29.07
CA VAL A 163 -9.51 18.74 28.12
C VAL A 163 -10.42 17.87 27.25
N GLN A 164 -11.54 17.34 27.77
CA GLN A 164 -12.57 16.67 26.97
C GLN A 164 -13.14 17.62 25.89
N GLN A 165 -13.49 18.84 26.27
CA GLN A 165 -13.84 19.91 25.32
C GLN A 165 -12.76 20.23 24.26
N LEU A 166 -11.50 19.84 24.49
CA LEU A 166 -10.41 19.97 23.52
C LEU A 166 -10.33 18.71 22.64
N ILE A 167 -10.48 17.51 23.22
CA ILE A 167 -10.56 16.21 22.53
C ILE A 167 -11.73 16.19 21.54
N GLU A 168 -12.91 16.70 21.93
CA GLU A 168 -14.05 16.93 21.04
C GLU A 168 -13.66 17.81 19.85
N LYS A 169 -13.07 18.99 20.10
CA LYS A 169 -12.64 19.94 19.06
C LYS A 169 -11.48 19.42 18.18
N LEU A 170 -10.77 18.37 18.60
CA LEU A 170 -9.85 17.61 17.73
C LEU A 170 -10.58 16.52 16.93
N THR A 171 -11.53 15.83 17.55
CA THR A 171 -12.37 14.79 16.93
C THR A 171 -13.23 15.39 15.81
N ASP A 172 -13.84 16.57 16.04
CA ASP A 172 -14.57 17.34 15.03
C ASP A 172 -13.68 17.78 13.86
N LYS A 173 -12.42 18.12 14.10
CA LYS A 173 -11.47 18.44 13.03
C LYS A 173 -11.11 17.20 12.21
N LEU A 174 -11.05 16.04 12.85
CA LEU A 174 -10.75 14.77 12.19
C LEU A 174 -11.95 14.27 11.38
N SER A 175 -13.16 14.32 11.94
CA SER A 175 -14.41 13.95 11.25
C SER A 175 -14.69 14.90 10.08
N ASN A 176 -14.60 16.23 10.27
CA ASN A 176 -14.84 17.18 9.19
C ASN A 176 -13.81 17.13 8.06
N ARG A 177 -12.62 16.56 8.29
CA ARG A 177 -11.64 16.27 7.23
C ARG A 177 -12.13 15.18 6.25
N SER A 178 -13.11 14.37 6.64
CA SER A 178 -13.82 13.44 5.76
C SER A 178 -15.09 14.04 5.13
N SER A 179 -15.72 15.03 5.78
CA SER A 179 -16.99 15.63 5.33
C SER A 179 -16.83 16.71 4.23
N THR A 180 -15.61 17.13 3.88
CA THR A 180 -15.37 18.12 2.80
C THR A 180 -15.66 17.63 1.38
N VAL A 181 -16.35 16.49 1.21
CA VAL A 181 -17.16 16.26 0.01
C VAL A 181 -18.33 17.25 0.08
N LYS A 182 -18.30 18.30 -0.76
CA LYS A 182 -19.44 19.22 -0.90
C LYS A 182 -20.67 18.44 -1.39
N THR A 183 -21.55 18.05 -0.47
CA THR A 183 -22.86 17.49 -0.80
C THR A 183 -23.68 18.57 -1.48
N SER A 184 -23.71 18.54 -2.82
CA SER A 184 -24.69 19.29 -3.59
C SER A 184 -26.07 18.96 -3.04
N ARG A 185 -26.85 20.00 -2.67
CA ARG A 185 -28.21 19.82 -2.15
C ARG A 185 -28.97 18.86 -3.05
N VAL A 186 -29.40 17.72 -2.50
CA VAL A 186 -30.25 16.77 -3.22
C VAL A 186 -31.57 17.48 -3.51
N THR A 187 -31.90 17.64 -4.79
CA THR A 187 -33.16 18.24 -5.22
C THR A 187 -34.30 17.33 -4.81
N GLN A 188 -35.00 17.66 -3.71
CA GLN A 188 -36.26 17.01 -3.39
C GLN A 188 -37.28 17.34 -4.50
N PRO A 189 -37.93 16.34 -5.12
CA PRO A 189 -39.01 16.58 -6.06
C PRO A 189 -40.16 17.25 -5.32
N LYS A 190 -40.45 18.51 -5.64
CA LYS A 190 -41.71 19.13 -5.21
C LYS A 190 -42.77 18.76 -6.23
N GLU A 191 -43.81 18.07 -5.78
CA GLU A 191 -44.94 17.67 -6.63
C GLU A 191 -45.56 18.90 -7.31
N PHE A 192 -45.90 18.75 -8.58
CA PHE A 192 -46.44 19.84 -9.38
C PHE A 192 -47.97 19.90 -9.19
N ASN A 193 -48.47 21.07 -8.78
CA ASN A 193 -49.91 21.29 -8.75
C ASN A 193 -50.43 21.26 -10.20
N LEU A 194 -51.43 20.41 -10.47
CA LEU A 194 -52.15 20.34 -11.75
C LEU A 194 -53.07 21.55 -11.92
N THR A 195 -52.51 22.75 -12.03
CA THR A 195 -53.24 23.98 -12.33
C THR A 195 -53.33 24.20 -13.84
N VAL A 196 -54.56 24.25 -14.36
CA VAL A 196 -54.88 24.57 -15.76
C VAL A 196 -54.18 25.86 -16.20
N PRO A 197 -53.51 25.90 -17.38
CA PRO A 197 -52.77 27.07 -17.80
C PRO A 197 -53.69 28.25 -18.11
N LYS A 198 -53.58 29.34 -17.34
CA LYS A 198 -54.14 30.64 -17.75
C LYS A 198 -53.32 31.20 -18.91
N PRO A 199 -53.94 31.74 -19.98
CA PRO A 199 -53.22 32.33 -21.09
C PRO A 199 -52.40 33.55 -20.65
N ARG A 200 -51.15 33.64 -21.11
CA ARG A 200 -50.31 34.83 -20.89
C ARG A 200 -50.70 35.93 -21.89
N ALA A 201 -51.19 37.05 -21.38
CA ALA A 201 -51.15 38.29 -22.14
C ALA A 201 -49.69 38.75 -22.31
N ILE A 202 -49.34 39.26 -23.49
CA ILE A 202 -48.02 39.83 -23.77
C ILE A 202 -48.09 41.34 -23.47
N PRO A 203 -47.27 41.89 -22.56
CA PRO A 203 -47.21 43.33 -22.34
C PRO A 203 -46.58 44.05 -23.53
N PRO A 204 -47.03 45.25 -23.92
CA PRO A 204 -46.35 46.07 -24.91
C PRO A 204 -44.96 46.50 -24.39
N PRO A 205 -43.95 46.69 -25.28
CA PRO A 205 -42.59 47.01 -24.87
C PRO A 205 -42.47 48.44 -24.32
N SER A 206 -41.93 48.58 -23.12
CA SER A 206 -41.54 49.88 -22.55
C SER A 206 -40.19 50.33 -23.12
N PRO A 207 -40.04 51.60 -23.55
CA PRO A 207 -38.78 52.14 -24.07
C PRO A 207 -37.79 52.46 -22.92
N ALA A 208 -37.14 51.43 -22.38
CA ALA A 208 -36.04 51.56 -21.43
C ALA A 208 -34.74 50.98 -22.04
N PRO A 209 -33.60 51.70 -22.03
CA PRO A 209 -32.33 51.17 -22.50
C PRO A 209 -31.92 49.93 -21.70
N LEU A 210 -31.68 48.81 -22.38
CA LEU A 210 -31.22 47.58 -21.72
C LEU A 210 -29.82 47.82 -21.10
N PRO A 211 -29.59 47.48 -19.82
CA PRO A 211 -28.30 47.69 -19.19
C PRO A 211 -27.23 46.81 -19.85
N VAL A 212 -26.20 47.45 -20.39
CA VAL A 212 -25.07 46.76 -21.05
C VAL A 212 -24.27 46.00 -20.00
N LEU A 213 -24.56 44.70 -19.86
CA LEU A 213 -23.80 43.82 -18.97
C LEU A 213 -22.32 43.81 -19.39
N PRO A 214 -21.36 44.01 -18.46
CA PRO A 214 -19.95 43.97 -18.79
C PRO A 214 -19.57 42.57 -19.30
N LYS A 215 -18.75 42.55 -20.37
CA LYS A 215 -18.27 41.29 -20.97
C LYS A 215 -17.54 40.46 -19.89
N ARG A 216 -17.95 39.19 -19.74
CA ARG A 216 -17.33 38.26 -18.80
C ARG A 216 -15.83 38.16 -19.09
N GLN A 217 -15.01 38.16 -18.04
CA GLN A 217 -13.58 37.94 -18.15
C GLN A 217 -13.30 36.60 -18.86
N PRO A 218 -12.26 36.52 -19.71
CA PRO A 218 -11.92 35.28 -20.40
C PRO A 218 -11.57 34.17 -19.39
N VAL A 219 -12.07 32.96 -19.65
CA VAL A 219 -11.83 31.78 -18.79
C VAL A 219 -10.32 31.54 -18.69
N PRO A 220 -9.73 31.44 -17.48
CA PRO A 220 -8.28 31.40 -17.34
C PRO A 220 -7.68 30.16 -18.03
N PRO A 221 -6.54 30.30 -18.72
CA PRO A 221 -5.96 29.24 -19.56
C PRO A 221 -5.42 28.03 -18.79
N SER A 222 -5.54 28.02 -17.46
CA SER A 222 -5.33 26.84 -16.62
C SER A 222 -6.39 25.76 -16.83
N ILE A 223 -7.64 26.13 -17.14
CA ILE A 223 -8.77 25.18 -17.31
C ILE A 223 -8.59 24.29 -18.54
N TYR A 224 -7.86 24.75 -19.55
CA TYR A 224 -7.54 23.98 -20.77
C TYR A 224 -6.21 23.22 -20.69
N LYS A 225 -5.46 23.32 -19.59
CA LYS A 225 -4.21 22.58 -19.38
C LYS A 225 -4.51 21.30 -18.56
N PRO A 226 -4.15 20.09 -19.04
CA PRO A 226 -4.41 18.87 -18.29
C PRO A 226 -3.63 18.86 -16.95
N PRO A 227 -4.17 18.22 -15.90
CA PRO A 227 -3.51 18.10 -14.60
C PRO A 227 -2.10 17.50 -14.68
N LYS A 228 -1.21 17.86 -13.74
CA LYS A 228 0.20 17.41 -13.72
C LYS A 228 0.31 15.88 -13.64
N GLU A 229 -0.62 15.28 -12.91
CA GLU A 229 -0.81 13.85 -12.71
C GLU A 229 -1.00 13.11 -14.05
N ARG A 230 -1.68 13.71 -15.04
CA ARG A 230 -1.85 13.08 -16.37
C ARG A 230 -0.53 12.98 -17.12
N LYS A 231 0.31 14.01 -17.05
CA LYS A 231 1.66 13.98 -17.65
C LYS A 231 2.55 12.93 -16.98
N GLN A 232 2.50 12.85 -15.65
CA GLN A 232 3.23 11.83 -14.88
C GLN A 232 2.77 10.40 -15.24
N LEU A 233 1.47 10.18 -15.44
CA LEU A 233 0.93 8.89 -15.90
C LEU A 233 1.37 8.57 -17.33
N GLU A 234 1.45 9.55 -18.23
CA GLU A 234 1.98 9.38 -19.59
C GLU A 234 3.48 9.04 -19.57
N GLU A 235 4.28 9.69 -18.74
CA GLU A 235 5.70 9.36 -18.53
C GLU A 235 5.90 7.95 -17.94
N ILE A 236 5.08 7.55 -16.97
CA ILE A 236 5.13 6.19 -16.41
C ILE A 236 4.75 5.18 -17.49
N LYS A 237 3.75 5.48 -18.33
CA LYS A 237 3.33 4.63 -19.45
C LYS A 237 4.43 4.48 -20.50
N THR A 238 5.13 5.55 -20.88
CA THR A 238 6.25 5.44 -21.83
C THR A 238 7.44 4.69 -21.24
N LYS A 239 7.82 4.94 -19.98
CA LYS A 239 8.87 4.20 -19.25
C LYS A 239 8.54 2.71 -19.14
N ASN A 240 7.28 2.35 -18.91
CA ASN A 240 6.83 0.96 -18.88
C ASN A 240 6.82 0.31 -20.27
N ILE A 241 6.47 1.04 -21.33
CA ILE A 241 6.56 0.56 -22.72
C ILE A 241 8.02 0.35 -23.15
N GLN A 242 8.95 1.21 -22.71
CA GLN A 242 10.39 1.02 -22.91
C GLN A 242 10.86 -0.26 -22.22
N LYS A 243 10.67 -0.38 -20.90
CA LYS A 243 11.02 -1.59 -20.14
C LYS A 243 10.42 -2.88 -20.72
N ALA A 244 9.19 -2.84 -21.22
CA ALA A 244 8.56 -4.00 -21.87
C ALA A 244 9.21 -4.37 -23.22
N LYS A 245 9.71 -3.39 -23.98
CA LYS A 245 10.51 -3.64 -25.20
C LYS A 245 11.90 -4.16 -24.84
N ASP A 246 12.54 -3.58 -23.82
CA ASP A 246 13.88 -3.97 -23.38
C ASP A 246 13.88 -5.42 -22.88
N LEU A 247 12.90 -5.79 -22.04
CA LEU A 247 12.67 -7.17 -21.59
C LEU A 247 12.31 -8.15 -22.74
N LEU A 248 11.57 -7.69 -23.75
CA LEU A 248 11.27 -8.51 -24.94
C LEU A 248 12.52 -8.73 -25.79
N LEU A 249 13.38 -7.71 -25.91
CA LEU A 249 14.65 -7.80 -26.63
C LEU A 249 15.64 -8.70 -25.88
N GLU A 250 15.71 -8.58 -24.55
CA GLU A 250 16.46 -9.50 -23.68
C GLU A 250 15.92 -10.93 -23.72
N ALA A 251 14.61 -11.14 -23.76
CA ALA A 251 14.02 -12.47 -23.94
C ALA A 251 14.39 -13.08 -25.30
N ASN A 252 14.38 -12.27 -26.37
CA ASN A 252 14.76 -12.71 -27.71
C ASN A 252 16.26 -13.02 -27.83
N THR A 253 17.16 -12.25 -27.21
CA THR A 253 18.60 -12.56 -27.21
C THR A 253 18.92 -13.78 -26.34
N ASN A 254 18.21 -13.99 -25.23
CA ASN A 254 18.34 -15.19 -24.40
C ASN A 254 17.58 -16.42 -24.96
N GLN A 255 16.76 -16.29 -26.01
CA GLN A 255 15.89 -17.35 -26.54
C GLN A 255 16.64 -18.65 -26.88
N PHE A 256 17.90 -18.55 -27.31
CA PHE A 256 18.75 -19.69 -27.67
C PHE A 256 19.81 -20.03 -26.60
N ARG A 257 19.80 -19.34 -25.45
CA ARG A 257 20.75 -19.57 -24.35
C ARG A 257 20.55 -20.91 -23.65
N CYS A 258 19.33 -21.45 -23.69
CA CYS A 258 19.03 -22.81 -23.23
C CYS A 258 19.44 -23.91 -24.23
N ALA A 259 19.70 -23.57 -25.50
CA ALA A 259 20.16 -24.50 -26.53
C ALA A 259 21.70 -24.53 -26.68
N THR A 260 22.40 -23.51 -26.18
CA THR A 260 23.85 -23.36 -26.31
C THR A 260 24.57 -23.84 -25.04
N ILE A 261 24.78 -25.16 -24.95
CA ILE A 261 25.52 -25.80 -23.84
C ILE A 261 27.01 -25.40 -23.89
N LYS A 262 27.37 -24.27 -23.28
CA LYS A 262 28.76 -23.98 -22.90
C LYS A 262 29.05 -24.62 -21.54
N PRO A 263 30.12 -25.44 -21.40
CA PRO A 263 30.41 -26.15 -20.15
C PRO A 263 31.17 -25.28 -19.13
N GLU A 264 30.57 -24.17 -18.71
CA GLU A 264 31.09 -23.39 -17.58
C GLU A 264 30.44 -23.83 -16.27
N LYS A 265 31.26 -24.48 -15.43
CA LYS A 265 31.06 -24.86 -14.01
C LYS A 265 29.63 -24.83 -13.47
N ARG A 266 29.02 -26.02 -13.38
CA ARG A 266 27.77 -26.25 -12.64
C ARG A 266 27.95 -25.93 -11.15
N GLU A 267 27.34 -24.86 -10.67
CA GLU A 267 26.88 -24.79 -9.28
C GLU A 267 25.38 -25.11 -9.24
N ASN A 268 25.00 -26.04 -8.38
CA ASN A 268 23.64 -26.58 -8.36
C ASN A 268 22.69 -25.63 -7.63
N ILE A 269 21.73 -25.04 -8.34
CA ILE A 269 20.52 -24.46 -7.74
C ILE A 269 19.32 -25.18 -8.36
N HIS A 270 18.71 -26.06 -7.57
CA HIS A 270 17.44 -26.71 -7.91
C HIS A 270 16.27 -25.88 -7.35
N ASP A 271 15.06 -26.13 -7.83
CA ASP A 271 13.93 -25.21 -7.69
C ASP A 271 13.48 -24.96 -6.24
N SER A 272 13.19 -23.69 -5.92
CA SER A 272 12.49 -23.30 -4.70
C SER A 272 11.68 -22.02 -4.91
N MET A 273 10.60 -22.10 -5.71
CA MET A 273 9.67 -21.00 -5.93
C MET A 273 8.50 -21.04 -4.93
N GLU A 274 8.79 -20.89 -3.62
CA GLU A 274 7.78 -20.52 -2.63
C GLU A 274 8.40 -19.95 -1.33
N SER A 275 7.59 -19.19 -0.57
CA SER A 275 7.95 -18.40 0.62
C SER A 275 8.86 -17.17 0.38
N LYS A 276 8.65 -16.12 1.20
CA LYS A 276 9.48 -14.90 1.19
C LYS A 276 10.85 -15.22 1.81
N PRO A 277 11.97 -14.69 1.28
CA PRO A 277 13.28 -14.92 1.89
C PRO A 277 13.34 -14.26 3.28
N VAL A 278 13.26 -15.09 4.33
CA VAL A 278 13.75 -14.71 5.66
C VAL A 278 15.22 -14.35 5.49
N PHE A 279 15.63 -13.17 5.96
CA PHE A 279 17.00 -12.66 5.82
C PHE A 279 17.99 -13.50 6.64
N LYS A 280 18.39 -14.65 6.10
CA LYS A 280 19.53 -15.41 6.55
C LYS A 280 20.77 -14.67 6.06
N ALA A 281 21.35 -13.83 6.92
CA ALA A 281 22.64 -13.21 6.65
C ALA A 281 23.63 -14.30 6.21
N GLN A 282 24.26 -14.12 5.04
CA GLN A 282 25.28 -15.04 4.56
C GLN A 282 26.37 -15.13 5.63
N LYS A 283 26.54 -16.32 6.23
CA LYS A 283 27.72 -16.60 7.03
C LYS A 283 28.91 -16.55 6.10
N ILE A 284 29.65 -15.44 6.16
CA ILE A 284 30.92 -15.26 5.46
C ILE A 284 31.81 -16.44 5.88
N GLN A 285 32.04 -17.38 4.97
CA GLN A 285 33.02 -18.44 5.16
C GLN A 285 34.42 -17.87 4.94
N SER A 286 34.78 -16.88 5.74
CA SER A 286 36.17 -16.49 5.90
C SER A 286 36.86 -17.71 6.49
N LYS A 287 37.60 -18.43 5.64
CA LYS A 287 38.76 -19.18 6.10
C LYS A 287 39.64 -18.15 6.80
N ILE A 288 39.62 -18.18 8.13
CA ILE A 288 40.55 -17.39 8.92
C ILE A 288 41.87 -18.15 8.80
N ASP A 289 42.60 -17.86 7.73
CA ASP A 289 44.01 -18.22 7.67
C ASP A 289 44.67 -17.61 8.91
N ASN A 290 45.42 -18.40 9.66
CA ASN A 290 45.98 -18.02 10.97
C ASN A 290 47.16 -17.05 10.82
N ILE A 291 46.91 -15.92 10.17
CA ILE A 291 47.78 -14.74 10.19
C ILE A 291 47.90 -14.32 11.66
N PRO A 292 49.10 -14.22 12.24
CA PRO A 292 49.28 -13.75 13.61
C PRO A 292 48.99 -12.25 13.68
N ILE A 293 47.71 -11.90 13.82
CA ILE A 293 47.25 -10.52 14.04
C ILE A 293 47.84 -10.06 15.36
N LYS A 294 48.88 -9.21 15.29
CA LYS A 294 49.50 -8.57 16.45
C LYS A 294 48.44 -7.72 17.15
N LEU A 295 47.86 -8.26 18.23
CA LEU A 295 46.82 -7.59 18.99
C LEU A 295 47.34 -6.26 19.54
N ASN A 296 46.55 -5.20 19.38
CA ASN A 296 46.85 -3.91 20.00
C ASN A 296 46.85 -4.07 21.53
N THR A 297 47.75 -3.38 22.23
CA THR A 297 47.90 -3.45 23.70
C THR A 297 46.57 -3.16 24.40
N ALA A 298 45.85 -2.13 23.95
CA ALA A 298 44.52 -1.78 24.44
C ALA A 298 43.42 -2.81 24.09
N ALA A 299 43.63 -3.73 23.15
CA ALA A 299 42.74 -4.87 22.93
C ALA A 299 43.04 -6.00 23.92
N ILE A 300 44.32 -6.34 24.09
CA ILE A 300 44.80 -7.33 25.08
C ILE A 300 44.30 -6.97 26.48
N LEU A 301 44.50 -5.73 26.93
CA LEU A 301 44.08 -5.30 28.27
C LEU A 301 42.55 -5.33 28.47
N ARG A 302 41.76 -5.00 27.44
CA ARG A 302 40.28 -5.07 27.52
C ARG A 302 39.78 -6.51 27.54
N GLU A 303 40.38 -7.40 26.75
CA GLU A 303 40.03 -8.83 26.74
C GLU A 303 40.44 -9.53 28.04
N GLY A 304 41.64 -9.23 28.55
CA GLY A 304 42.11 -9.70 29.86
C GLY A 304 41.20 -9.26 31.00
N ALA A 305 40.82 -7.97 31.06
CA ALA A 305 39.89 -7.45 32.06
C ALA A 305 38.49 -8.11 31.96
N LEU A 306 38.03 -8.44 30.76
CA LEU A 306 36.77 -9.15 30.53
C LEU A 306 36.82 -10.59 31.09
N TYR A 307 37.91 -11.32 30.87
CA TYR A 307 38.07 -12.66 31.44
C TYR A 307 38.30 -12.64 32.96
N GLN A 308 39.00 -11.64 33.50
CA GLN A 308 39.15 -11.49 34.95
C GLN A 308 37.79 -11.30 35.64
N ARG A 309 36.92 -10.43 35.12
CA ARG A 309 35.54 -10.28 35.63
C ARG A 309 34.77 -11.60 35.62
N LYS A 310 34.87 -12.39 34.55
CA LYS A 310 34.23 -13.72 34.46
C LYS A 310 34.78 -14.72 35.47
N LEU A 311 36.09 -14.71 35.70
CA LEU A 311 36.71 -15.56 36.73
C LEU A 311 36.25 -15.12 38.12
N GLU A 312 36.15 -13.81 38.39
CA GLU A 312 35.57 -13.30 39.64
C GLU A 312 34.08 -13.67 39.79
N GLU A 313 33.29 -13.66 38.70
CA GLU A 313 31.88 -14.07 38.69
C GLU A 313 31.72 -15.57 39.01
N GLU A 314 32.52 -16.44 38.39
CA GLU A 314 32.49 -17.89 38.68
C GLU A 314 33.10 -18.23 40.06
N LEU A 315 34.13 -17.50 40.53
CA LEU A 315 34.61 -17.63 41.91
C LEU A 315 33.51 -17.27 42.92
N LYS A 316 32.85 -16.12 42.77
CA LYS A 316 31.72 -15.70 43.61
C LYS A 316 30.58 -16.73 43.55
N ARG A 317 30.35 -17.37 42.39
CA ARG A 317 29.40 -18.49 42.29
C ARG A 317 29.83 -19.67 43.16
N VAL A 318 31.07 -20.13 43.05
CA VAL A 318 31.60 -21.26 43.84
C VAL A 318 31.58 -20.94 45.34
N GLU A 319 31.96 -19.73 45.74
CA GLU A 319 31.87 -19.24 47.12
C GLU A 319 30.43 -19.25 47.66
N ASN A 320 29.46 -18.81 46.86
CA ASN A 320 28.04 -18.84 47.24
C ASN A 320 27.52 -20.29 47.38
N LEU A 321 27.92 -21.21 46.48
CA LEU A 321 27.58 -22.63 46.60
C LEU A 321 28.23 -23.26 47.85
N GLN A 322 29.47 -22.90 48.18
CA GLN A 322 30.13 -23.32 49.41
C GLN A 322 29.45 -22.77 50.68
N GLN A 323 28.83 -21.59 50.60
CA GLN A 323 27.98 -21.02 51.66
C GLN A 323 26.58 -21.66 51.73
N GLY A 324 26.25 -22.61 50.86
CA GLY A 324 24.97 -23.32 50.86
C GLY A 324 23.86 -22.68 50.03
N ALA A 325 24.19 -21.75 49.12
CA ALA A 325 23.22 -21.25 48.15
C ALA A 325 22.80 -22.37 47.16
N GLY A 326 21.52 -22.39 46.77
CA GLY A 326 20.98 -23.37 45.82
C GLY A 326 21.39 -23.08 44.38
N ASP A 327 21.67 -24.13 43.62
CA ASP A 327 22.11 -24.02 42.22
C ASP A 327 20.93 -23.74 41.27
N SER A 328 21.00 -22.65 40.49
CA SER A 328 19.91 -22.25 39.58
C SER A 328 19.92 -22.97 38.22
N SER A 329 20.91 -23.84 38.00
CA SER A 329 21.11 -24.64 36.79
C SER A 329 19.88 -25.48 36.43
N GLU A 330 19.35 -26.25 37.38
CA GLU A 330 18.19 -27.15 37.18
C GLU A 330 16.95 -26.38 36.73
N PHE A 331 16.63 -25.26 37.38
CA PHE A 331 15.51 -24.39 37.00
C PHE A 331 15.70 -23.79 35.59
N LEU A 332 16.93 -23.35 35.26
CA LEU A 332 17.25 -22.84 33.94
C LEU A 332 17.24 -23.91 32.85
N GLU A 333 17.47 -25.19 33.18
CA GLU A 333 17.34 -26.31 32.26
C GLU A 333 15.90 -26.76 32.08
N TRP A 334 15.13 -26.86 33.17
CA TRP A 334 13.68 -27.04 33.11
C TRP A 334 13.01 -25.93 32.28
N GLN A 335 13.38 -24.66 32.48
CA GLN A 335 12.85 -23.54 31.68
C GLN A 335 13.21 -23.66 30.20
N LYS A 336 14.41 -24.14 29.83
CA LYS A 336 14.77 -24.42 28.43
C LYS A 336 13.95 -25.58 27.86
N GLN A 337 13.72 -26.64 28.63
CA GLN A 337 12.90 -27.78 28.20
C GLN A 337 11.44 -27.39 27.99
N MET A 338 10.86 -26.61 28.90
CA MET A 338 9.47 -26.10 28.77
C MET A 338 9.35 -25.19 27.54
N ARG A 339 10.25 -24.21 27.37
CA ARG A 339 10.29 -23.39 26.14
C ARG A 339 10.52 -24.19 24.85
N GLY A 340 11.16 -25.36 24.94
CA GLY A 340 11.25 -26.32 23.83
C GLY A 340 9.88 -26.88 23.47
N LYS A 341 9.18 -27.44 24.46
CA LYS A 341 7.80 -27.97 24.30
C LYS A 341 6.83 -26.91 23.81
N ASP A 342 6.86 -25.70 24.38
CA ASP A 342 6.01 -24.57 23.97
C ASP A 342 6.18 -24.24 22.47
N VAL A 343 7.39 -24.42 21.91
CA VAL A 343 7.69 -24.20 20.50
C VAL A 343 7.30 -25.41 19.64
N GLU A 344 7.47 -26.64 20.14
CA GLU A 344 7.02 -27.87 19.47
C GLU A 344 5.49 -27.89 19.34
N ASP A 345 4.74 -27.56 20.40
CA ASP A 345 3.28 -27.41 20.39
C ASP A 345 2.81 -26.31 19.42
N GLN A 346 3.49 -25.16 19.38
CA GLN A 346 3.19 -24.09 18.41
C GLN A 346 3.39 -24.55 16.96
N LEU A 347 4.43 -25.33 16.68
CA LEU A 347 4.66 -25.90 15.34
C LEU A 347 3.58 -26.94 14.98
N ALA A 348 3.19 -27.79 15.93
CA ALA A 348 2.11 -28.76 15.78
C ALA A 348 0.76 -28.07 15.50
N GLU A 349 0.43 -26.99 16.20
CA GLU A 349 -0.77 -26.18 15.94
C GLU A 349 -0.74 -25.53 14.55
N ILE A 350 0.41 -25.02 14.10
CA ILE A 350 0.55 -24.40 12.78
C ILE A 350 0.33 -25.44 11.67
N GLU A 351 0.84 -26.66 11.82
CA GLU A 351 0.52 -27.74 10.88
C GLU A 351 -0.96 -28.17 10.98
N CYS A 352 -1.53 -28.29 12.18
CA CYS A 352 -2.96 -28.58 12.34
C CYS A 352 -3.84 -27.55 11.62
N ARG A 353 -3.57 -26.25 11.80
CA ARG A 353 -4.26 -25.15 11.10
C ARG A 353 -4.09 -25.23 9.59
N ARG A 354 -2.87 -25.52 9.10
CA ARG A 354 -2.58 -25.74 7.66
C ARG A 354 -3.39 -26.89 7.08
N LEU A 355 -3.53 -28.00 7.81
CA LEU A 355 -4.26 -29.18 7.37
C LEU A 355 -5.78 -28.98 7.45
N GLN A 356 -6.29 -28.31 8.50
CA GLN A 356 -7.70 -27.89 8.58
C GLN A 356 -8.10 -27.02 7.38
N GLY A 357 -7.25 -26.08 6.97
CA GLY A 357 -7.48 -25.29 5.76
C GLY A 357 -7.57 -26.13 4.47
N LYS A 358 -6.72 -27.16 4.33
CA LYS A 358 -6.78 -28.11 3.21
C LYS A 358 -8.05 -28.98 3.25
N LEU A 359 -8.46 -29.44 4.42
CA LEU A 359 -9.68 -30.22 4.61
C LEU A 359 -10.93 -29.41 4.24
N SER A 360 -11.02 -28.18 4.76
CA SER A 360 -12.11 -27.23 4.47
C SER A 360 -12.25 -26.94 2.97
N TYR A 361 -11.12 -26.79 2.25
CA TYR A 361 -11.13 -26.64 0.79
C TYR A 361 -11.74 -27.86 0.07
N GLU A 362 -11.33 -29.08 0.43
CA GLU A 362 -11.87 -30.31 -0.18
C GLU A 362 -13.37 -30.49 0.11
N GLU A 363 -13.81 -30.18 1.33
CA GLU A 363 -15.23 -30.22 1.72
C GLU A 363 -16.06 -29.15 1.01
N ALA A 364 -15.52 -27.95 0.81
CA ALA A 364 -16.17 -26.89 0.03
C ALA A 364 -16.33 -27.27 -1.45
N VAL A 365 -15.32 -27.93 -2.06
CA VAL A 365 -15.42 -28.41 -3.45
C VAL A 365 -16.45 -29.53 -3.58
N LEU A 366 -16.51 -30.47 -2.63
CA LEU A 366 -17.55 -31.51 -2.57
C LEU A 366 -18.96 -30.92 -2.42
N ALA A 367 -19.15 -29.97 -1.50
CA ALA A 367 -20.43 -29.27 -1.33
C ALA A 367 -20.87 -28.56 -2.61
N HIS A 368 -19.93 -27.91 -3.33
CA HIS A 368 -20.22 -27.27 -4.61
C HIS A 368 -20.61 -28.29 -5.70
N GLN A 369 -19.95 -29.45 -5.77
CA GLN A 369 -20.34 -30.53 -6.70
C GLN A 369 -21.73 -31.08 -6.38
N ASN A 370 -22.09 -31.25 -5.11
CA ASN A 370 -23.43 -31.67 -4.70
C ASN A 370 -24.51 -30.67 -5.14
N VAL A 371 -24.31 -29.37 -4.90
CA VAL A 371 -25.24 -28.30 -5.31
C VAL A 371 -25.41 -28.26 -6.84
N ILE A 372 -24.34 -28.48 -7.62
CA ILE A 372 -24.44 -28.61 -9.08
C ILE A 372 -25.29 -29.82 -9.48
N GLN A 373 -25.14 -30.97 -8.81
CA GLN A 373 -25.93 -32.16 -9.11
C GLN A 373 -27.41 -31.99 -8.77
N GLU A 374 -27.73 -31.35 -7.64
CA GLU A 374 -29.12 -31.00 -7.31
C GLU A 374 -29.74 -30.04 -8.32
N ASN A 375 -29.01 -28.98 -8.70
CA ASN A 375 -29.51 -27.97 -9.63
C ASN A 375 -29.73 -28.56 -11.04
N LYS A 376 -28.93 -29.56 -11.45
CA LYS A 376 -29.21 -30.37 -12.65
C LYS A 376 -30.54 -31.11 -12.52
N LYS A 377 -30.71 -31.95 -11.48
CA LYS A 377 -31.96 -32.69 -11.23
C LYS A 377 -33.20 -31.78 -11.23
N LYS A 378 -33.12 -30.62 -10.55
CA LYS A 378 -34.18 -29.61 -10.52
C LYS A 378 -34.46 -29.01 -11.92
N ALA A 379 -33.43 -28.75 -12.72
CA ALA A 379 -33.55 -28.23 -14.09
C ALA A 379 -33.95 -29.28 -15.15
N ASP A 380 -33.83 -30.57 -14.83
CA ASP A 380 -34.31 -31.69 -15.63
C ASP A 380 -35.80 -31.95 -15.34
N LEU A 381 -36.21 -31.99 -14.06
CA LEU A 381 -37.63 -32.01 -13.65
C LEU A 381 -38.43 -30.83 -14.24
N LEU A 382 -37.93 -29.60 -14.13
CA LEU A 382 -38.53 -28.41 -14.75
C LEU A 382 -38.60 -28.48 -16.30
N ARG A 383 -37.84 -29.37 -16.94
CA ARG A 383 -37.91 -29.62 -18.39
C ARG A 383 -38.98 -30.66 -18.71
N GLU A 384 -39.16 -31.66 -17.86
CA GLU A 384 -40.21 -32.68 -17.94
C GLU A 384 -41.59 -32.03 -17.71
N GLU A 385 -41.78 -31.31 -16.60
CA GLU A 385 -42.99 -30.51 -16.32
C GLU A 385 -43.34 -29.56 -17.48
N LYS A 386 -42.33 -28.89 -18.05
CA LYS A 386 -42.52 -28.00 -19.20
C LYS A 386 -42.87 -28.77 -20.48
N ALA A 387 -42.32 -29.97 -20.69
CA ALA A 387 -42.68 -30.80 -21.84
C ALA A 387 -44.16 -31.23 -21.75
N GLU A 388 -44.62 -31.68 -20.59
CA GLU A 388 -46.02 -32.02 -20.32
C GLU A 388 -46.94 -30.82 -20.58
N LEU A 389 -46.61 -29.63 -20.06
CA LEU A 389 -47.36 -28.40 -20.33
C LEU A 389 -47.39 -28.02 -21.83
N MET A 390 -46.31 -28.28 -22.58
CA MET A 390 -46.27 -28.06 -24.03
C MET A 390 -47.11 -29.09 -24.80
N HIS A 391 -47.17 -30.35 -24.35
CA HIS A 391 -48.07 -31.37 -24.90
C HIS A 391 -49.55 -30.98 -24.70
N LEU A 392 -49.94 -30.63 -23.46
CA LEU A 392 -51.30 -30.18 -23.14
C LEU A 392 -51.71 -28.92 -23.93
N TYR A 393 -50.77 -28.01 -24.20
CA TYR A 393 -51.03 -26.83 -25.03
C TYR A 393 -51.16 -27.18 -26.52
N ALA A 394 -50.39 -28.14 -27.03
CA ALA A 394 -50.51 -28.63 -28.41
C ALA A 394 -51.85 -29.34 -28.65
N GLU A 395 -52.31 -30.14 -27.68
CA GLU A 395 -53.63 -30.80 -27.72
C GLU A 395 -54.77 -29.79 -27.76
N LYS A 396 -54.72 -28.77 -26.87
CA LYS A 396 -55.70 -27.67 -26.88
C LYS A 396 -55.69 -26.89 -28.19
N ARG A 397 -54.52 -26.58 -28.74
CA ARG A 397 -54.42 -25.92 -30.06
C ARG A 397 -54.96 -26.78 -31.20
N LEU A 398 -54.91 -28.11 -31.08
CA LEU A 398 -55.51 -29.03 -32.04
C LEU A 398 -57.04 -29.13 -31.88
N GLN A 399 -57.58 -28.95 -30.67
CA GLN A 399 -59.02 -28.80 -30.39
C GLN A 399 -59.56 -27.48 -30.96
N GLU A 400 -58.94 -26.34 -30.60
CA GLU A 400 -59.28 -25.02 -31.14
C GLU A 400 -59.21 -24.99 -32.68
N GLN A 401 -58.26 -25.70 -33.30
CA GLN A 401 -58.17 -25.82 -34.77
C GLN A 401 -59.26 -26.68 -35.40
N LYS A 402 -59.95 -27.55 -34.65
CA LYS A 402 -61.15 -28.26 -35.13
C LYS A 402 -62.37 -27.35 -35.03
N GLU A 403 -62.61 -26.77 -33.86
CA GLU A 403 -63.69 -25.80 -33.60
C GLU A 403 -63.64 -24.63 -34.60
N MET A 404 -62.44 -24.08 -34.87
CA MET A 404 -62.25 -23.02 -35.85
C MET A 404 -62.46 -23.49 -37.30
N LYS A 405 -62.17 -24.76 -37.65
CA LYS A 405 -62.50 -25.31 -38.98
C LYS A 405 -63.99 -25.47 -39.15
N GLU A 406 -64.68 -26.04 -38.16
CA GLU A 406 -66.14 -26.19 -38.16
C GLU A 406 -66.83 -24.83 -38.28
N LEU A 407 -66.35 -23.81 -37.54
CA LEU A 407 -66.84 -22.44 -37.67
C LEU A 407 -66.50 -21.81 -39.03
N VAL A 408 -65.31 -22.06 -39.58
CA VAL A 408 -64.94 -21.59 -40.93
C VAL A 408 -65.77 -22.26 -42.02
N GLU A 409 -66.16 -23.53 -41.85
CA GLU A 409 -67.05 -24.24 -42.79
C GLU A 409 -68.45 -23.62 -42.76
N GLN A 410 -69.04 -23.41 -41.58
CA GLN A 410 -70.31 -22.67 -41.41
C GLN A 410 -70.24 -21.25 -42.01
N VAL A 411 -69.14 -20.52 -41.75
CA VAL A 411 -68.93 -19.17 -42.30
C VAL A 411 -68.68 -19.20 -43.81
N MET A 412 -68.08 -20.25 -44.36
CA MET A 412 -67.90 -20.45 -45.80
C MET A 412 -69.22 -20.78 -46.49
N GLU A 413 -70.13 -21.50 -45.85
CA GLU A 413 -71.51 -21.69 -46.31
C GLU A 413 -72.28 -20.37 -46.32
N GLY A 414 -72.20 -19.59 -45.23
CA GLY A 414 -72.68 -18.21 -45.21
C GLY A 414 -72.10 -17.34 -46.33
N HIS A 415 -70.80 -17.47 -46.62
CA HIS A 415 -70.15 -16.73 -47.71
C HIS A 415 -70.54 -17.21 -49.11
N LYS A 416 -70.86 -18.49 -49.33
CA LYS A 416 -71.45 -18.96 -50.60
C LYS A 416 -72.78 -18.23 -50.85
N ASN A 417 -73.64 -18.18 -49.83
CA ASN A 417 -74.94 -17.53 -49.88
C ASN A 417 -74.81 -16.01 -50.09
N VAL A 418 -73.85 -15.35 -49.42
CA VAL A 418 -73.59 -13.91 -49.58
C VAL A 418 -72.94 -13.58 -50.94
N LYS A 419 -72.12 -14.47 -51.53
CA LYS A 419 -71.57 -14.26 -52.88
C LYS A 419 -72.66 -14.23 -53.95
N GLN A 420 -73.61 -15.17 -53.89
CA GLN A 420 -74.81 -15.21 -54.74
C GLN A 420 -75.71 -13.96 -54.61
N VAL A 421 -75.51 -13.13 -53.58
CA VAL A 421 -76.17 -11.82 -53.41
C VAL A 421 -75.25 -10.67 -53.87
N LYS A 422 -73.94 -10.76 -53.67
CA LYS A 422 -72.96 -9.73 -54.08
C LYS A 422 -72.71 -9.70 -55.58
N GLU A 423 -72.73 -10.82 -56.27
CA GLU A 423 -72.59 -10.91 -57.73
C GLU A 423 -73.67 -10.06 -58.41
N LYS A 424 -74.94 -10.24 -57.98
CA LYS A 424 -76.12 -9.45 -58.35
C LYS A 424 -76.04 -7.95 -58.00
N ILE A 425 -75.06 -7.51 -57.20
CA ILE A 425 -74.83 -6.09 -56.84
C ILE A 425 -73.65 -5.51 -57.63
N GLN A 426 -72.65 -6.32 -58.00
CA GLN A 426 -71.51 -5.85 -58.79
C GLN A 426 -71.92 -5.52 -60.23
N GLU A 427 -72.87 -6.26 -60.80
CA GLU A 427 -73.49 -6.01 -62.11
C GLU A 427 -74.05 -4.57 -62.22
N TYR A 428 -74.66 -4.04 -61.16
CA TYR A 428 -75.12 -2.64 -61.11
C TYR A 428 -74.00 -1.62 -60.90
N LYS A 429 -72.94 -1.95 -60.12
CA LYS A 429 -71.89 -0.97 -59.77
C LYS A 429 -70.86 -0.71 -60.87
N GLN A 430 -70.63 -1.65 -61.77
CA GLN A 430 -69.71 -1.46 -62.90
C GLN A 430 -70.18 -0.34 -63.85
N GLN A 431 -71.48 -0.04 -63.86
CA GLN A 431 -72.11 1.01 -64.67
C GLN A 431 -71.76 2.45 -64.21
N ILE A 432 -71.18 2.61 -63.01
CA ILE A 432 -70.96 3.94 -62.38
C ILE A 432 -69.48 4.38 -62.46
N VAL A 433 -68.53 3.45 -62.22
CA VAL A 433 -67.10 3.80 -62.02
C VAL A 433 -66.45 4.40 -63.28
N GLN A 434 -66.99 4.09 -64.47
CA GLN A 434 -66.52 4.65 -65.74
C GLN A 434 -66.68 6.19 -65.85
N GLN A 435 -67.47 6.81 -64.97
CA GLN A 435 -67.80 8.24 -65.02
C GLN A 435 -66.87 9.17 -64.20
N VAL A 436 -65.84 8.64 -63.52
CA VAL A 436 -65.10 9.41 -62.48
C VAL A 436 -63.57 9.47 -62.70
N CYS A 437 -62.98 8.56 -63.50
CA CYS A 437 -61.52 8.42 -63.59
C CYS A 437 -60.81 9.55 -64.38
N GLU A 438 -61.52 10.54 -64.90
CA GLU A 438 -61.00 11.52 -65.87
C GLU A 438 -60.42 12.79 -65.22
N GLU A 439 -60.60 12.99 -63.90
CA GLU A 439 -60.43 14.32 -63.25
C GLU A 439 -59.09 14.56 -62.51
N THR A 440 -58.31 13.54 -62.12
CA THR A 440 -57.33 13.68 -61.00
C THR A 440 -55.85 13.89 -61.39
N GLY A 441 -55.54 14.31 -62.62
CA GLY A 441 -54.18 14.14 -63.19
C GLY A 441 -53.08 15.14 -62.79
N GLU A 442 -53.40 16.36 -62.32
CA GLU A 442 -52.57 17.53 -62.71
C GLU A 442 -51.59 18.11 -61.66
N LEU A 443 -51.71 17.78 -60.36
CA LEU A 443 -51.20 18.65 -59.28
C LEU A 443 -49.74 18.43 -58.77
N LEU A 444 -49.00 17.41 -59.21
CA LEU A 444 -47.87 16.88 -58.42
C LEU A 444 -46.47 17.53 -58.60
N ARG A 445 -46.22 18.38 -59.60
CA ARG A 445 -44.85 18.57 -60.15
C ARG A 445 -43.91 19.61 -59.50
N GLN A 446 -44.30 20.38 -58.48
CA GLN A 446 -43.69 21.71 -58.23
C GLN A 446 -42.66 21.88 -57.07
N ALA A 447 -42.15 20.82 -56.41
CA ALA A 447 -41.74 20.92 -55.00
C ALA A 447 -40.27 20.57 -54.57
N LEU A 448 -39.23 20.60 -55.42
CA LEU A 448 -37.97 19.86 -55.14
C LEU A 448 -36.58 20.58 -55.08
N GLU A 449 -36.41 21.86 -55.44
CA GLU A 449 -35.07 22.35 -55.88
C GLU A 449 -34.15 23.08 -54.85
N GLU A 450 -34.59 23.43 -53.63
CA GLU A 450 -33.98 24.55 -52.85
C GLU A 450 -32.76 24.27 -51.90
N GLN A 451 -32.18 23.06 -51.77
CA GLN A 451 -31.40 22.72 -50.54
C GLN A 451 -29.86 22.84 -50.52
N GLU A 452 -29.11 22.75 -51.63
CA GLU A 452 -27.76 22.13 -51.55
C GLU A 452 -26.55 22.98 -51.05
N GLU A 453 -26.57 24.32 -51.12
CA GLU A 453 -25.32 25.12 -51.21
C GLU A 453 -24.40 25.22 -49.96
N LYS A 454 -24.89 24.90 -48.75
CA LYS A 454 -24.42 25.59 -47.51
C LYS A 454 -23.07 25.13 -46.88
N ASN A 455 -22.38 24.11 -47.38
CA ASN A 455 -21.47 23.29 -46.55
C ASN A 455 -19.93 23.53 -46.59
N ARG A 456 -19.37 24.40 -47.44
CA ARG A 456 -17.91 24.29 -47.81
C ARG A 456 -16.83 24.99 -46.95
N LYS A 457 -17.13 25.92 -46.04
CA LYS A 457 -16.14 26.93 -45.54
C LYS A 457 -15.52 26.71 -44.13
N ARG A 458 -14.83 25.60 -43.81
CA ARG A 458 -14.49 25.29 -42.38
C ARG A 458 -13.14 24.65 -41.94
N TYR A 459 -12.11 24.47 -42.78
CA TYR A 459 -11.07 23.44 -42.49
C TYR A 459 -9.60 23.83 -42.14
N GLU A 460 -9.12 25.07 -42.30
CA GLU A 460 -7.66 25.28 -42.51
C GLU A 460 -6.78 25.67 -41.28
N LEU A 461 -7.35 25.96 -40.11
CA LEU A 461 -6.65 26.74 -39.06
C LEU A 461 -5.59 26.01 -38.19
N ILE A 462 -5.33 24.71 -38.39
CA ILE A 462 -4.72 23.86 -37.33
C ILE A 462 -3.40 23.16 -37.76
N GLN A 463 -2.31 23.91 -37.98
CA GLN A 463 -0.99 23.32 -38.31
C GLN A 463 0.29 23.94 -37.70
N GLN A 464 0.24 25.05 -36.94
CA GLN A 464 1.46 25.73 -36.45
C GLN A 464 1.67 25.58 -34.93
N ILE A 465 2.86 26.00 -34.44
CA ILE A 465 3.30 26.04 -33.03
C ILE A 465 3.71 24.67 -32.41
N ARG A 466 4.89 24.14 -32.77
CA ARG A 466 5.64 23.09 -32.01
C ARG A 466 7.18 23.29 -32.05
N ALA A 467 7.80 23.84 -30.98
CA ALA A 467 9.24 24.18 -30.79
C ALA A 467 9.54 24.59 -29.29
N ILE A 468 10.75 24.84 -28.68
CA ILE A 468 12.20 24.44 -28.80
C ILE A 468 13.03 24.91 -27.54
N GLU A 469 14.07 24.15 -27.09
CA GLU A 469 15.33 24.49 -26.30
C GLU A 469 15.37 25.34 -24.97
N SER A 470 16.49 25.58 -24.20
CA SER A 470 17.74 24.83 -23.79
C SER A 470 18.48 25.46 -22.53
N THR A 471 19.78 25.14 -22.22
CA THR A 471 20.59 25.47 -20.95
C THR A 471 22.14 25.41 -21.21
N PRO A 472 23.18 25.53 -20.29
CA PRO A 472 23.36 25.77 -18.81
C PRO A 472 24.40 26.93 -18.47
N SER A 473 25.45 27.05 -17.58
CA SER A 473 26.24 26.33 -16.50
C SER A 473 27.26 27.30 -15.72
N ILE A 474 28.39 26.82 -15.10
CA ILE A 474 29.72 27.51 -14.73
C ILE A 474 29.91 28.23 -13.31
N ARG A 475 31.07 28.40 -12.57
CA ARG A 475 32.45 27.74 -12.36
C ARG A 475 33.21 27.90 -10.97
N HIS A 476 34.28 28.75 -10.78
CA HIS A 476 35.48 28.60 -9.83
C HIS A 476 36.33 29.94 -9.66
N LYS A 477 37.45 30.24 -8.90
CA LYS A 477 38.40 29.79 -7.76
C LYS A 477 39.52 30.92 -7.57
N PHE A 478 40.66 30.94 -6.79
CA PHE A 478 41.20 30.54 -5.44
C PHE A 478 42.75 30.91 -5.30
N VAL A 479 43.40 31.23 -4.12
CA VAL A 479 44.87 31.61 -3.98
C VAL A 479 45.54 31.50 -2.54
N ASP A 480 46.86 31.81 -2.31
CA ASP A 480 47.74 31.53 -1.09
C ASP A 480 48.94 32.54 -0.79
N LEU A 481 49.79 32.37 0.26
CA LEU A 481 50.92 33.25 0.75
C LEU A 481 52.20 32.54 1.32
N THR A 482 53.42 33.04 1.01
CA THR A 482 54.70 32.63 1.70
C THR A 482 55.77 33.74 1.84
N GLU A 483 55.52 34.81 2.61
CA GLU A 483 56.52 35.88 2.87
C GLU A 483 56.66 36.17 4.38
N THR A 484 57.89 36.35 4.86
CA THR A 484 58.16 36.83 6.24
C THR A 484 58.02 38.35 6.29
N GLY A 485 57.01 38.85 7.01
CA GLY A 485 56.42 40.17 6.77
C GLY A 485 57.24 41.44 7.06
N GLY A 486 58.44 41.35 7.64
CA GLY A 486 59.36 42.49 7.88
C GLY A 486 58.73 43.71 8.58
N HIS A 487 58.54 43.65 9.90
CA HIS A 487 57.75 44.63 10.66
C HIS A 487 58.61 45.57 11.55
N GLY A 488 59.94 45.42 11.57
CA GLY A 488 60.86 46.40 12.16
C GLY A 488 60.91 46.42 13.69
N LEU A 489 60.53 45.31 14.33
CA LEU A 489 60.52 45.20 15.80
C LEU A 489 61.90 44.82 16.36
N PHE A 490 62.28 45.36 17.53
CA PHE A 490 63.56 45.09 18.21
C PHE A 490 63.78 43.61 18.65
N GLY A 491 62.85 42.72 18.34
CA GLY A 491 62.97 41.26 18.52
C GLY A 491 63.13 40.47 17.20
N GLU A 492 63.24 41.14 16.04
CA GLU A 492 63.44 40.50 14.73
C GLU A 492 64.87 39.97 14.56
N MET A 493 65.24 38.96 15.36
CA MET A 493 66.33 38.06 14.99
C MET A 493 65.99 37.41 13.66
N SER A 494 66.90 37.47 12.70
CA SER A 494 66.80 36.72 11.47
C SER A 494 66.68 35.22 11.73
N VAL A 495 66.19 34.48 10.71
CA VAL A 495 66.12 33.00 10.71
C VAL A 495 67.49 32.32 10.91
N VAL A 496 68.59 33.10 10.91
CA VAL A 496 69.97 32.66 11.14
C VAL A 496 70.44 32.93 12.57
N GLU A 497 70.23 34.13 13.13
CA GLU A 497 70.68 34.47 14.51
C GLU A 497 70.00 33.63 15.60
N LEU A 498 68.78 33.18 15.34
CA LEU A 498 68.04 32.23 16.17
C LEU A 498 68.83 30.91 16.41
N ARG A 499 69.75 30.54 15.51
CA ARG A 499 70.41 29.22 15.47
C ARG A 499 71.50 29.01 16.51
N GLU A 500 72.22 30.07 16.91
CA GLU A 500 73.38 29.96 17.83
C GLU A 500 72.96 29.93 19.30
N ARG A 501 71.98 30.76 19.71
CA ARG A 501 71.37 30.63 21.05
C ARG A 501 70.70 29.27 21.25
N LEU A 502 70.17 28.69 20.17
CA LEU A 502 69.70 27.30 20.15
C LEU A 502 70.84 26.26 20.27
N ALA A 503 72.12 26.60 20.15
CA ALA A 503 73.21 25.61 20.24
C ALA A 503 73.46 25.17 21.69
N LEU A 504 73.71 26.12 22.61
CA LEU A 504 73.99 25.82 24.02
C LEU A 504 72.77 25.20 24.73
N LEU A 505 71.56 25.66 24.41
CA LEU A 505 70.32 25.08 24.96
C LEU A 505 70.15 23.61 24.59
N LYS A 506 70.62 23.17 23.41
CA LYS A 506 70.58 21.75 23.01
C LYS A 506 71.45 20.85 23.88
N GLU A 507 72.47 21.37 24.57
CA GLU A 507 73.38 20.53 25.34
C GLU A 507 72.82 20.19 26.73
N ALA A 508 72.26 21.18 27.41
CA ALA A 508 71.44 20.95 28.61
C ALA A 508 70.19 20.09 28.30
N GLN A 509 69.61 20.23 27.11
CA GLN A 509 68.51 19.37 26.64
C GLN A 509 68.94 17.91 26.49
N LYS A 510 70.09 17.60 25.86
CA LYS A 510 70.58 16.21 25.69
C LYS A 510 70.66 15.43 27.01
N ALA A 511 71.26 16.00 28.05
CA ALA A 511 71.38 15.33 29.35
C ALA A 511 70.01 15.05 29.99
N ALA A 512 69.12 16.06 29.98
CA ALA A 512 67.75 15.91 30.48
C ALA A 512 66.83 15.08 29.55
N GLU A 513 67.27 14.75 28.34
CA GLU A 513 66.65 13.73 27.48
C GLU A 513 67.16 12.33 27.84
N GLU A 514 68.41 12.16 28.24
CA GLU A 514 69.02 10.85 28.51
C GLU A 514 68.42 10.18 29.76
N GLU A 515 68.31 10.90 30.88
CA GLU A 515 67.58 10.40 32.06
C GLU A 515 66.13 10.00 31.74
N LYS A 516 65.47 10.76 30.85
CA LYS A 516 64.10 10.46 30.40
C LYS A 516 64.06 9.26 29.46
N ARG A 517 65.07 9.05 28.60
CA ARG A 517 65.17 7.86 27.73
C ARG A 517 65.25 6.60 28.59
N ASP A 518 66.03 6.60 29.67
CA ASP A 518 66.19 5.46 30.57
C ASP A 518 64.91 5.16 31.37
N GLN A 519 64.26 6.19 31.93
CA GLN A 519 62.93 6.06 32.56
C GLN A 519 61.90 5.48 31.57
N ILE A 520 61.88 5.98 30.33
CA ILE A 520 61.01 5.49 29.24
C ILE A 520 61.35 4.04 28.85
N ILE A 521 62.62 3.61 28.93
CA ILE A 521 63.03 2.23 28.65
C ILE A 521 62.50 1.28 29.74
N HIS A 522 62.68 1.60 31.02
CA HIS A 522 62.16 0.79 32.11
C HIS A 522 60.62 0.74 32.12
N GLU A 523 59.95 1.87 31.87
CA GLU A 523 58.50 1.90 31.69
C GLU A 523 58.03 1.03 30.52
N LYS A 524 58.75 1.01 29.40
CA LYS A 524 58.43 0.13 28.26
C LYS A 524 58.58 -1.34 28.63
N GLN A 525 59.69 -1.72 29.27
CA GLN A 525 59.94 -3.10 29.71
C GLN A 525 58.83 -3.60 30.65
N ALA A 526 58.45 -2.79 31.66
CA ALA A 526 57.37 -3.15 32.59
C ALA A 526 56.01 -3.27 31.89
N LYS A 527 55.71 -2.38 30.93
CA LYS A 527 54.47 -2.45 30.13
C LYS A 527 54.46 -3.68 29.20
N GLU A 528 55.61 -4.02 28.60
CA GLU A 528 55.77 -5.21 27.75
C GLU A 528 55.59 -6.51 28.54
N GLN A 529 56.18 -6.64 29.73
CA GLN A 529 55.98 -7.78 30.63
C GLN A 529 54.49 -7.95 30.99
N LEU A 530 53.83 -6.88 31.44
CA LEU A 530 52.40 -6.90 31.77
C LEU A 530 51.52 -7.32 30.58
N ILE A 531 51.89 -6.92 29.35
CA ILE A 531 51.19 -7.33 28.13
C ILE A 531 51.36 -8.83 27.85
N LEU A 532 52.55 -9.40 28.10
CA LEU A 532 52.81 -10.84 27.95
C LEU A 532 52.01 -11.67 28.96
N ASP A 533 52.04 -11.30 30.26
CA ASP A 533 51.24 -11.97 31.30
C ASP A 533 49.74 -12.01 30.96
N LYS A 534 49.24 -10.92 30.36
CA LYS A 534 47.83 -10.82 29.93
C LYS A 534 47.54 -11.64 28.68
N LEU A 535 48.48 -11.76 27.74
CA LEU A 535 48.36 -12.65 26.58
C LEU A 535 48.30 -14.12 27.01
N ASP A 536 49.14 -14.53 27.96
CA ASP A 536 49.18 -15.90 28.45
C ASP A 536 47.88 -16.26 29.19
N GLN A 537 47.38 -15.38 30.07
CA GLN A 537 46.04 -15.51 30.68
C GLN A 537 44.94 -15.66 29.62
N ILE A 538 44.92 -14.78 28.61
CA ILE A 538 43.95 -14.84 27.49
C ILE A 538 44.06 -16.17 26.72
N SER A 539 45.26 -16.69 26.50
CA SER A 539 45.49 -17.95 25.78
C SER A 539 44.83 -19.14 26.50
N GLN A 540 44.94 -19.18 27.84
CA GLN A 540 44.37 -20.23 28.70
C GLN A 540 42.84 -20.20 28.66
N PHE A 541 42.23 -19.02 28.88
CA PHE A 541 40.78 -18.84 28.77
C PHE A 541 40.23 -19.20 27.38
N ARG A 542 40.93 -18.82 26.31
CA ARG A 542 40.54 -19.18 24.93
C ARG A 542 40.60 -20.70 24.70
N ALA A 543 41.62 -21.38 25.22
CA ALA A 543 41.71 -22.84 25.14
C ALA A 543 40.60 -23.53 25.92
N GLU A 544 40.24 -23.03 27.10
CA GLU A 544 39.14 -23.56 27.92
C GLU A 544 37.77 -23.36 27.28
N LEU A 545 37.48 -22.15 26.79
CA LEU A 545 36.26 -21.87 26.04
C LEU A 545 36.19 -22.71 24.76
N GLY A 546 37.32 -22.96 24.09
CA GLY A 546 37.43 -23.89 22.97
C GLY A 546 37.07 -25.34 23.36
N ARG A 547 37.64 -25.86 24.44
CA ARG A 547 37.34 -27.20 24.98
C ARG A 547 35.86 -27.33 25.36
N ALA A 548 35.31 -26.37 26.09
CA ALA A 548 33.90 -26.35 26.48
C ALA A 548 32.93 -26.20 25.30
N ALA A 549 33.31 -25.44 24.26
CA ALA A 549 32.53 -25.33 23.02
C ALA A 549 32.56 -26.62 22.20
N ALA A 550 33.71 -27.31 22.13
CA ALA A 550 33.84 -28.60 21.49
C ALA A 550 32.98 -29.67 22.19
N PHE A 551 33.03 -29.74 23.52
CA PHE A 551 32.19 -30.64 24.32
C PHE A 551 30.70 -30.40 24.06
N LYS A 552 30.25 -29.13 24.12
CA LYS A 552 28.85 -28.74 23.79
C LYS A 552 28.48 -29.00 22.32
N GLN A 553 29.45 -29.08 21.41
CA GLN A 553 29.20 -29.48 20.03
C GLN A 553 29.09 -31.01 19.89
N GLU A 554 29.86 -31.79 20.66
CA GLU A 554 29.69 -33.24 20.74
C GLU A 554 28.37 -33.63 21.39
N GLU A 555 27.99 -32.99 22.50
CA GLU A 555 26.67 -33.17 23.11
C GLU A 555 25.57 -32.91 22.08
N LYS A 556 25.63 -31.80 21.34
CA LYS A 556 24.66 -31.48 20.27
C LYS A 556 24.70 -32.41 19.05
N LYS A 557 25.77 -33.18 18.84
CA LYS A 557 25.85 -34.27 17.84
C LYS A 557 25.25 -35.57 18.39
N LYS A 558 25.48 -35.87 19.68
CA LYS A 558 24.94 -37.04 20.40
C LYS A 558 23.43 -36.88 20.71
N SER A 559 22.99 -35.64 20.95
CA SER A 559 21.60 -35.23 21.17
C SER A 559 20.95 -34.67 19.90
N GLN A 560 21.59 -34.79 18.73
CA GLN A 560 20.97 -34.43 17.47
C GLN A 560 19.82 -35.43 17.24
N PRO A 561 18.57 -34.99 17.04
CA PRO A 561 17.49 -35.93 16.86
C PRO A 561 17.70 -36.71 15.57
N VAL A 562 18.03 -37.99 15.69
CA VAL A 562 17.56 -39.01 14.73
C VAL A 562 16.08 -38.73 14.56
N GLU A 563 15.64 -38.47 13.32
CA GLU A 563 14.28 -37.98 13.04
C GLU A 563 13.24 -38.90 13.68
N ARG A 564 12.71 -38.50 14.84
CA ARG A 564 11.63 -39.20 15.53
C ARG A 564 10.34 -38.57 15.04
N PRO A 565 9.57 -39.22 14.15
CA PRO A 565 8.26 -38.74 13.76
C PRO A 565 7.26 -38.97 14.90
N MET A 566 7.39 -38.22 16.00
CA MET A 566 6.26 -37.90 16.87
C MET A 566 5.33 -36.97 16.08
N LYS A 567 4.67 -37.52 15.08
CA LYS A 567 3.61 -36.87 14.32
C LYS A 567 2.38 -36.91 15.21
N ASP A 568 1.93 -35.76 15.67
CA ASP A 568 0.76 -35.68 16.56
C ASP A 568 -0.42 -36.45 15.96
N GLU A 569 -1.14 -37.17 16.81
CA GLU A 569 -2.34 -37.90 16.39
C GLU A 569 -3.36 -36.96 15.71
N ARG A 570 -3.39 -35.70 16.14
CA ARG A 570 -4.14 -34.59 15.52
C ARG A 570 -3.76 -34.40 14.05
N ILE A 571 -2.47 -34.30 13.76
CA ILE A 571 -1.91 -34.13 12.41
C ILE A 571 -2.20 -35.37 11.56
N LEU A 572 -1.93 -36.57 12.09
CA LEU A 572 -2.19 -37.84 11.40
C LEU A 572 -3.67 -38.03 11.05
N ASN A 573 -4.59 -37.70 11.97
CA ASN A 573 -6.02 -37.83 11.75
C ASN A 573 -6.57 -36.77 10.78
N LEU A 574 -6.00 -35.56 10.74
CA LEU A 574 -6.29 -34.57 9.70
C LEU A 574 -5.78 -35.04 8.32
N GLN A 575 -4.58 -35.63 8.24
CA GLN A 575 -4.04 -36.19 6.99
C GLN A 575 -4.94 -37.31 6.44
N LYS A 576 -5.42 -38.23 7.29
CA LYS A 576 -6.39 -39.29 6.90
C LYS A 576 -7.68 -38.68 6.31
N LYS A 577 -8.30 -37.73 7.02
CA LYS A 577 -9.53 -37.07 6.56
C LYS A 577 -9.37 -36.35 5.22
N ILE A 578 -8.22 -35.71 4.97
CA ILE A 578 -7.93 -35.10 3.66
C ILE A 578 -7.86 -36.17 2.57
N VAL A 579 -7.18 -37.30 2.82
CA VAL A 579 -7.15 -38.42 1.86
C VAL A 579 -8.55 -38.95 1.57
N GLU A 580 -9.38 -39.16 2.61
CA GLU A 580 -10.78 -39.58 2.48
C GLU A 580 -11.59 -38.61 1.59
N ARG A 581 -11.58 -37.30 1.90
CA ARG A 581 -12.29 -36.28 1.09
C ARG A 581 -11.78 -36.17 -0.34
N THR A 582 -10.46 -36.23 -0.58
CA THR A 582 -9.93 -36.21 -1.96
C THR A 582 -10.34 -37.45 -2.76
N MET A 583 -10.55 -38.60 -2.09
CA MET A 583 -11.02 -39.83 -2.73
C MET A 583 -12.54 -39.79 -2.97
N GLU A 584 -13.33 -39.19 -2.09
CA GLU A 584 -14.74 -38.85 -2.36
C GLU A 584 -14.86 -37.94 -3.58
N ARG A 585 -14.06 -36.88 -3.66
CA ARG A 585 -14.07 -35.94 -4.80
C ARG A 585 -13.71 -36.63 -6.10
N LYS A 586 -12.69 -37.48 -6.11
CA LYS A 586 -12.32 -38.31 -7.28
C LYS A 586 -13.45 -39.26 -7.71
N LYS A 587 -14.21 -39.84 -6.78
CA LYS A 587 -15.39 -40.66 -7.09
C LYS A 587 -16.51 -39.83 -7.73
N GLN A 588 -16.84 -38.65 -7.16
CA GLN A 588 -17.85 -37.76 -7.74
C GLN A 588 -17.46 -37.22 -9.12
N GLU A 589 -16.21 -36.78 -9.28
CA GLU A 589 -15.65 -36.41 -10.59
C GLU A 589 -15.71 -37.58 -11.58
N GLY A 590 -15.43 -38.81 -11.13
CA GLY A 590 -15.51 -40.02 -11.95
C GLY A 590 -16.91 -40.25 -12.50
N LEU A 591 -17.93 -40.22 -11.63
CA LEU A 591 -19.34 -40.33 -12.02
C LEU A 591 -19.75 -39.22 -13.01
N LEU A 592 -19.31 -37.98 -12.78
CA LEU A 592 -19.57 -36.85 -13.68
C LEU A 592 -18.80 -36.92 -15.02
N LYS A 593 -17.74 -37.74 -15.11
CA LYS A 593 -16.95 -37.96 -16.34
C LYS A 593 -17.48 -39.09 -17.21
N ILE A 594 -18.42 -39.93 -16.73
CA ILE A 594 -19.06 -41.00 -17.52
C ILE A 594 -20.28 -40.44 -18.29
N SER A 595 -20.05 -39.44 -19.14
CA SER A 595 -20.69 -39.29 -20.46
C SER A 595 -20.24 -37.99 -21.15
N PRO A 596 -19.14 -38.04 -21.93
CA PRO A 596 -18.86 -37.07 -22.97
C PRO A 596 -19.22 -37.69 -24.33
N GLN A 597 -20.47 -38.11 -24.52
CA GLN A 597 -20.97 -38.25 -25.89
C GLN A 597 -20.77 -36.90 -26.58
N LYS A 598 -19.94 -36.86 -27.63
CA LYS A 598 -19.58 -35.64 -28.35
C LYS A 598 -20.70 -35.19 -29.29
N THR A 599 -21.93 -35.04 -28.77
CA THR A 599 -22.86 -34.08 -29.33
C THR A 599 -22.21 -32.71 -29.20
N ARG A 600 -21.57 -32.26 -30.28
CA ARG A 600 -21.16 -30.87 -30.43
C ARG A 600 -22.44 -30.04 -30.36
N ILE A 601 -22.76 -29.52 -29.17
CA ILE A 601 -23.64 -28.39 -29.00
C ILE A 601 -22.91 -27.19 -29.60
N VAL A 602 -22.92 -27.14 -30.93
CA VAL A 602 -22.73 -25.91 -31.71
C VAL A 602 -23.68 -24.91 -31.06
N SER A 603 -23.15 -23.78 -30.58
CA SER A 603 -23.98 -22.88 -29.80
C SER A 603 -25.07 -22.33 -30.72
N SER A 604 -26.27 -22.09 -30.19
CA SER A 604 -27.37 -21.53 -30.99
C SER A 604 -26.97 -20.20 -31.66
N LYS A 605 -26.03 -19.46 -31.05
CA LYS A 605 -25.35 -18.30 -31.65
C LYS A 605 -24.58 -18.62 -32.94
N ASP A 606 -23.85 -19.74 -33.01
CA ASP A 606 -23.06 -20.13 -34.20
C ASP A 606 -23.94 -20.54 -35.39
N SER A 607 -25.16 -21.03 -35.13
CA SER A 607 -26.18 -21.25 -36.17
C SER A 607 -26.85 -19.95 -36.58
N PHE A 608 -27.21 -19.09 -35.62
CA PHE A 608 -27.84 -17.79 -35.92
C PHE A 608 -26.91 -16.87 -36.70
N GLN A 609 -25.62 -16.82 -36.33
CA GLN A 609 -24.60 -16.10 -37.08
C GLN A 609 -24.36 -16.69 -38.47
N ARG A 610 -24.34 -18.02 -38.64
CA ARG A 610 -24.19 -18.62 -39.99
C ARG A 610 -25.37 -18.31 -40.91
N ASN A 611 -26.59 -18.32 -40.40
CA ASN A 611 -27.77 -17.95 -41.18
C ASN A 611 -27.71 -16.47 -41.57
N HIS A 612 -27.33 -15.58 -40.64
CA HIS A 612 -27.15 -14.17 -40.92
C HIS A 612 -26.04 -13.88 -41.95
N TRP A 613 -24.91 -14.59 -41.89
CA TRP A 613 -23.86 -14.50 -42.91
C TRP A 613 -24.33 -14.97 -44.28
N LYS A 614 -25.10 -16.07 -44.36
CA LYS A 614 -25.71 -16.52 -45.62
C LYS A 614 -26.68 -15.50 -46.22
N GLU A 615 -27.55 -14.89 -45.41
CA GLU A 615 -28.44 -13.82 -45.89
C GLU A 615 -27.66 -12.62 -46.46
N LEU A 616 -26.52 -12.28 -45.86
CA LEU A 616 -25.64 -11.22 -46.35
C LEU A 616 -24.92 -11.61 -47.66
N GLU A 617 -24.51 -12.87 -47.81
CA GLU A 617 -23.91 -13.40 -49.04
C GLU A 617 -24.93 -13.46 -50.19
N GLU A 618 -26.13 -14.01 -49.94
CA GLU A 618 -27.23 -14.00 -50.93
C GLU A 618 -27.65 -12.58 -51.31
N SER A 619 -27.69 -11.64 -50.35
CA SER A 619 -28.02 -10.24 -50.64
C SER A 619 -26.97 -9.57 -51.52
N ARG A 620 -25.68 -9.92 -51.35
CA ARG A 620 -24.59 -9.50 -52.24
C ARG A 620 -24.69 -10.13 -53.63
N GLU A 621 -24.97 -11.43 -53.73
CA GLU A 621 -25.20 -12.08 -55.02
C GLU A 621 -26.36 -11.43 -55.79
N ARG A 622 -27.49 -11.16 -55.12
CA ARG A 622 -28.64 -10.47 -55.74
C ARG A 622 -28.24 -9.08 -56.25
N GLN A 623 -27.46 -8.31 -55.47
CA GLN A 623 -26.95 -7.01 -55.89
C GLN A 623 -25.95 -7.10 -57.06
N PHE A 624 -25.09 -8.13 -57.09
CA PHE A 624 -24.15 -8.35 -58.18
C PHE A 624 -24.85 -8.77 -59.49
N ARG A 625 -25.88 -9.62 -59.43
CA ARG A 625 -26.72 -9.97 -60.60
C ARG A 625 -27.47 -8.75 -61.14
N MET A 626 -28.00 -7.88 -60.26
CA MET A 626 -28.63 -6.60 -60.67
C MET A 626 -27.64 -5.66 -61.38
N LEU A 627 -26.36 -5.65 -60.97
CA LEU A 627 -25.29 -4.92 -61.65
C LEU A 627 -24.92 -5.53 -63.01
N GLN A 628 -24.83 -6.86 -63.11
CA GLN A 628 -24.52 -7.56 -64.37
C GLN A 628 -25.60 -7.35 -65.44
N HIS A 629 -26.87 -7.29 -65.04
CA HIS A 629 -28.00 -7.02 -65.94
C HIS A 629 -28.31 -5.52 -66.13
N GLY A 630 -27.49 -4.61 -65.58
CA GLY A 630 -27.61 -3.16 -65.84
C GLY A 630 -28.81 -2.45 -65.17
N PHE A 631 -29.55 -3.11 -64.27
CA PHE A 631 -30.75 -2.55 -63.62
C PHE A 631 -30.46 -1.58 -62.46
N MET A 632 -29.20 -1.35 -62.12
CA MET A 632 -28.79 -0.50 -60.98
C MET A 632 -27.45 0.19 -61.27
N ASP A 633 -27.35 1.49 -60.99
CA ASP A 633 -26.08 2.22 -61.07
C ASP A 633 -25.06 1.75 -60.04
N ARG A 634 -23.78 1.71 -60.45
CA ARG A 634 -22.65 1.28 -59.59
C ARG A 634 -22.54 2.12 -58.31
N GLU A 635 -22.80 3.42 -58.39
CA GLU A 635 -22.81 4.29 -57.20
C GLU A 635 -23.94 3.94 -56.23
N ALA A 636 -25.13 3.61 -56.73
CA ALA A 636 -26.28 3.29 -55.88
C ALA A 636 -26.05 1.99 -55.11
N VAL A 637 -25.33 1.03 -55.68
CA VAL A 637 -24.91 -0.19 -54.99
C VAL A 637 -23.80 0.11 -53.97
N GLN A 638 -22.74 0.84 -54.33
CA GLN A 638 -21.69 1.22 -53.36
C GLN A 638 -22.25 2.00 -52.16
N LYS A 639 -23.19 2.94 -52.39
CA LYS A 639 -23.89 3.68 -51.33
C LYS A 639 -24.71 2.73 -50.43
N ARG A 640 -25.39 1.72 -50.99
CA ARG A 640 -26.12 0.70 -50.19
C ARG A 640 -25.19 -0.23 -49.42
N GLU A 641 -24.07 -0.68 -50.00
CA GLU A 641 -23.07 -1.50 -49.33
C GLU A 641 -22.40 -0.74 -48.17
N LEU A 642 -22.10 0.55 -48.34
CA LEU A 642 -21.57 1.41 -47.27
C LEU A 642 -22.57 1.55 -46.11
N ILE A 643 -23.87 1.71 -46.39
CA ILE A 643 -24.92 1.76 -45.36
C ILE A 643 -25.07 0.41 -44.63
N ALA A 644 -24.98 -0.71 -45.34
CA ALA A 644 -25.02 -2.05 -44.75
C ALA A 644 -23.77 -2.34 -43.89
N ALA A 645 -22.58 -1.95 -44.36
CA ALA A 645 -21.32 -2.05 -43.64
C ALA A 645 -21.35 -1.20 -42.35
N ALA A 646 -21.83 0.04 -42.42
CA ALA A 646 -21.99 0.92 -41.25
C ALA A 646 -22.95 0.36 -40.19
N ARG A 647 -23.99 -0.38 -40.60
CA ARG A 647 -24.93 -1.04 -39.68
C ARG A 647 -24.39 -2.34 -39.05
N THR A 648 -23.40 -2.98 -39.66
CA THR A 648 -22.85 -4.28 -39.23
C THR A 648 -21.43 -4.20 -38.64
N GLY A 649 -20.75 -3.05 -38.76
CA GLY A 649 -19.37 -2.84 -38.30
C GLY A 649 -18.30 -3.47 -39.21
N ALA A 650 -18.69 -4.04 -40.35
CA ALA A 650 -17.77 -4.60 -41.33
C ALA A 650 -17.08 -3.49 -42.16
N LYS A 651 -15.90 -3.78 -42.72
CA LYS A 651 -15.25 -2.89 -43.70
C LYS A 651 -15.86 -3.11 -45.09
N SER A 652 -16.20 -2.02 -45.78
CA SER A 652 -16.64 -2.03 -47.17
C SER A 652 -15.48 -2.28 -48.13
N CYS A 653 -15.59 -3.29 -49.00
CA CYS A 653 -14.65 -3.49 -50.11
C CYS A 653 -15.06 -2.59 -51.28
N ILE A 654 -14.20 -1.68 -51.70
CA ILE A 654 -14.44 -0.85 -52.88
C ILE A 654 -14.07 -1.66 -54.13
N LEU A 655 -15.06 -1.93 -54.99
CA LEU A 655 -14.83 -2.49 -56.32
C LEU A 655 -13.98 -1.50 -57.14
N ARG A 656 -12.73 -1.85 -57.41
CA ARG A 656 -11.86 -1.08 -58.30
C ARG A 656 -12.31 -1.22 -59.76
N SER A 657 -12.18 -0.14 -60.52
CA SER A 657 -12.38 -0.12 -61.95
C SER A 657 -11.07 -0.46 -62.67
N ASP A 658 -11.02 -1.60 -63.35
CA ASP A 658 -10.05 -1.82 -64.41
C ASP A 658 -10.50 -0.99 -65.62
N LEU A 659 -9.86 0.16 -65.81
CA LEU A 659 -9.95 0.95 -67.03
C LEU A 659 -8.92 0.41 -68.04
N LYS A 660 -9.35 0.27 -69.30
CA LYS A 660 -8.49 0.21 -70.48
C LYS A 660 -8.62 1.54 -71.23
#